data_AF-A0A1B8CKQ6-F1
#
_entry.id   AF-A0A1B8CKQ6-F1
#
_cell.length_a   1.000
_cell.length_b   1.000
_cell.length_c   1.000
_cell.angle_alpha   90.00
_cell.angle_beta   90.00
_cell.angle_gamma   90.00
#
_symmetry.space_group_name_H-M   'P 1'
#
loop_
_entity.id
_entity.type
_entity.pdbx_description
1 polymer ?
#
loop_
_entity_poly.entity_id
_entity_poly.type
_entity_poly.pdbx_seq_one_letter_code
_entity_poly.pdbx_strand_id
1 'polypeptide(L)'
;MTSHTTIPINEDWEFKQVDSKKSKWLPVAQFPTNVHLDLIANNIIADPFMGKNELDVQWIGEAVWAYKTTFETPAISTQEGSAAKAVLAFDGLDTYATVVLNGTEILKTESMFIRERVDVTAYLKKDGPNELEITFDSAFLKGKQIVDKYPEHKWGCWNGDVSRLAVRKAQYHYGWDWGPTMLTCGPWRPINLEIYESRIADLYFRTDVEESLKAAKVIANADVEGSASLVKFDITLDGEAVASEQAKVVDGRATATFNITDPALWYPIKYGNQPLYTITATLVATRSEAYDIHVESKRFGLRRAELIQRPLKDQPGESFFFQVNNVPIFCGGSDWIPADNFVPRISPEKYYDWVKLVADGNQVMIRVWGGGIFEEQPFYDACDELGILVWQDFLFGCGNYPAFPEFLDLVKREADDNVKILRHHPSIVIWAGNNEDYQYQESENLTYDFENKDEESWLKTDFPARYIYEKILSDTCRELIPDVPYHPGSPWGKGRDTHDNTVGDIHQWNVWHGTQEKYQNFDKLGGRFVSEFGMEAFPNIKTIESFLPLGKDDPDRYPQSSTVDFHNKADGHERRIALYLVENMQYSPNPIEQYIYSTQLMQGECLASAYRLWKRQWKGPGREYCAGALVWQINDCWPVTSWAIVDYYLRPKHAYYTVKREMAPLSCGITRTLTTTPRDKHTRVYVDTKHTIEIWGSNLTLRDMVVDVVVCAFDVETGKETYNKTVKSAFSLPQNQSTEIIALDVPVKKRDAGEESRIVVAAYLIEDGVQVARYVNWSEPLKYAHFMKPQCLTATLTADARTVEISAEVPIKGLALECEDDEVKFADNLVDIVPGEVVRIGVVGARKNTVIGTRYLGMI
;
A
#
# COMPACT_ATOMS: atom_id res chain seq x y z
N MET A 1 6.71 3.27 -45.20
CA MET A 1 6.29 2.96 -43.83
C MET A 1 7.01 1.71 -43.40
N THR A 2 8.19 1.86 -42.84
CA THR A 2 8.84 0.75 -42.13
C THR A 2 8.02 0.38 -40.90
N SER A 3 8.03 -0.89 -40.51
CA SER A 3 7.49 -1.33 -39.21
C SER A 3 8.25 -0.65 -38.08
N HIS A 4 7.54 -0.28 -37.02
CA HIS A 4 8.11 0.19 -35.77
C HIS A 4 8.99 -0.91 -35.19
N THR A 5 10.23 -0.55 -34.82
CA THR A 5 11.20 -1.46 -34.22
C THR A 5 11.69 -0.87 -32.92
N THR A 6 11.69 -1.67 -31.85
CA THR A 6 12.25 -1.31 -30.55
C THR A 6 13.50 -2.12 -30.30
N ILE A 7 14.63 -1.45 -30.11
CA ILE A 7 15.91 -2.08 -29.78
C ILE A 7 16.26 -1.71 -28.33
N PRO A 8 16.23 -2.66 -27.38
CA PRO A 8 16.66 -2.42 -26.02
C PRO A 8 18.14 -2.00 -25.96
N ILE A 9 18.45 -0.97 -25.18
CA ILE A 9 19.82 -0.52 -24.92
C ILE A 9 20.19 -0.92 -23.50
N ASN A 10 20.38 -2.22 -23.28
CA ASN A 10 20.50 -2.85 -21.96
C ASN A 10 21.76 -3.72 -21.78
N GLU A 11 22.66 -3.74 -22.75
CA GLU A 11 23.90 -4.52 -22.73
C GLU A 11 25.14 -3.63 -22.55
N ASP A 12 26.24 -4.22 -22.08
CA ASP A 12 27.59 -3.64 -22.01
C ASP A 12 27.70 -2.25 -21.35
N TRP A 13 26.81 -1.97 -20.39
CA TRP A 13 26.88 -0.74 -19.61
C TRP A 13 28.06 -0.76 -18.63
N GLU A 14 28.78 0.36 -18.58
CA GLU A 14 29.80 0.64 -17.59
C GLU A 14 29.40 1.90 -16.78
N PHE A 15 29.81 1.97 -15.51
CA PHE A 15 29.61 3.13 -14.66
C PHE A 15 30.92 3.59 -13.99
N LYS A 16 30.98 4.84 -13.56
CA LYS A 16 32.08 5.39 -12.75
C LYS A 16 31.63 6.57 -11.90
N GLN A 17 32.33 6.80 -10.79
CA GLN A 17 32.33 8.09 -10.10
C GLN A 17 33.14 9.12 -10.93
N VAL A 18 32.55 10.26 -11.28
CA VAL A 18 33.15 11.28 -12.16
C VAL A 18 34.11 12.21 -11.42
N ASP A 19 33.75 12.60 -10.20
CA ASP A 19 34.49 13.55 -9.37
C ASP A 19 35.75 12.95 -8.70
N SER A 20 35.96 11.64 -8.85
CA SER A 20 37.14 10.93 -8.34
C SER A 20 38.15 10.59 -9.45
N LYS A 21 39.34 11.22 -9.39
CA LYS A 21 40.44 10.96 -10.35
C LYS A 21 41.00 9.53 -10.31
N LYS A 22 40.69 8.76 -9.28
CA LYS A 22 41.12 7.36 -9.13
C LYS A 22 40.10 6.36 -9.67
N SER A 23 38.89 6.83 -9.97
CA SER A 23 37.78 6.02 -10.45
C SER A 23 38.08 5.43 -11.84
N LYS A 24 37.61 4.20 -12.06
CA LYS A 24 37.67 3.50 -13.35
C LYS A 24 36.25 3.18 -13.79
N TRP A 25 36.06 3.01 -15.09
CA TRP A 25 34.85 2.39 -15.61
C TRP A 25 34.78 0.94 -15.14
N LEU A 26 33.62 0.56 -14.62
CA LEU A 26 33.33 -0.77 -14.09
C LEU A 26 32.02 -1.26 -14.69
N PRO A 27 31.84 -2.59 -14.85
CA PRO A 27 30.62 -3.13 -15.40
C PRO A 27 29.41 -2.85 -14.49
N VAL A 28 28.28 -2.55 -15.11
CA VAL A 28 26.96 -2.50 -14.46
C VAL A 28 26.48 -3.93 -14.18
N ALA A 29 25.80 -4.13 -13.05
CA ALA A 29 25.40 -5.45 -12.55
C ALA A 29 24.21 -6.06 -13.30
N GLN A 30 23.23 -5.22 -13.61
CA GLN A 30 21.96 -5.54 -14.27
C GLN A 30 21.42 -4.30 -14.98
N PHE A 31 20.40 -4.43 -15.82
CA PHE A 31 19.72 -3.27 -16.40
C PHE A 31 18.20 -3.50 -16.44
N PRO A 32 17.34 -2.57 -15.97
CA PRO A 32 17.66 -1.27 -15.35
C PRO A 32 18.46 -1.37 -14.05
N THR A 33 19.10 -0.26 -13.62
CA THR A 33 20.02 -0.25 -12.48
C THR A 33 19.97 1.04 -11.67
N ASN A 34 20.71 1.04 -10.56
CA ASN A 34 21.13 2.23 -9.87
C ASN A 34 22.52 2.03 -9.26
N VAL A 35 23.16 3.12 -8.88
CA VAL A 35 24.56 3.12 -8.48
C VAL A 35 24.88 2.22 -7.29
N HIS A 36 23.96 2.04 -6.35
CA HIS A 36 24.20 1.18 -5.19
C HIS A 36 24.29 -0.28 -5.61
N LEU A 37 23.42 -0.74 -6.53
CA LEU A 37 23.48 -2.11 -7.07
C LEU A 37 24.81 -2.37 -7.75
N ASP A 38 25.29 -1.42 -8.54
CA ASP A 38 26.54 -1.56 -9.28
C ASP A 38 27.78 -1.53 -8.37
N LEU A 39 27.77 -0.70 -7.33
CA LEU A 39 28.83 -0.66 -6.33
C LEU A 39 28.89 -1.94 -5.49
N ILE A 40 27.74 -2.51 -5.13
CA ILE A 40 27.64 -3.80 -4.42
C ILE A 40 28.21 -4.91 -5.29
N ALA A 41 27.77 -5.02 -6.55
CA ALA A 41 28.23 -6.06 -7.47
C ALA A 41 29.73 -6.01 -7.75
N ASN A 42 30.32 -4.82 -7.74
CA ASN A 42 31.77 -4.62 -7.91
C ASN A 42 32.56 -4.66 -6.60
N ASN A 43 31.93 -5.02 -5.46
CA ASN A 43 32.55 -5.09 -4.13
C ASN A 43 33.23 -3.78 -3.69
N ILE A 44 32.68 -2.62 -4.09
CA ILE A 44 33.17 -1.30 -3.66
C ILE A 44 32.56 -0.92 -2.31
N ILE A 45 31.29 -1.27 -2.11
CA ILE A 45 30.59 -1.10 -0.83
C ILE A 45 30.10 -2.46 -0.34
N ALA A 46 29.98 -2.60 0.97
CA ALA A 46 29.24 -3.71 1.57
C ALA A 46 27.74 -3.51 1.37
N ASP A 47 26.95 -4.56 1.59
CA ASP A 47 25.48 -4.45 1.56
C ASP A 47 25.02 -3.40 2.60
N PRO A 48 24.34 -2.32 2.17
CA PRO A 48 23.88 -1.26 3.07
C PRO A 48 22.83 -1.74 4.09
N PHE A 49 22.16 -2.88 3.85
CA PHE A 49 21.18 -3.46 4.76
C PHE A 49 21.82 -4.27 5.89
N MET A 50 23.13 -4.49 5.86
CA MET A 50 23.85 -5.21 6.92
C MET A 50 24.33 -4.25 8.01
N GLY A 51 24.04 -4.60 9.27
CA GLY A 51 24.58 -3.93 10.44
C GLY A 51 24.24 -2.43 10.47
N LYS A 52 25.25 -1.59 10.26
CA LYS A 52 25.06 -0.13 10.17
C LYS A 52 25.68 0.45 8.91
N ASN A 53 25.84 -0.39 7.88
CA ASN A 53 26.54 -0.04 6.65
C ASN A 53 25.84 1.10 5.89
N GLU A 54 24.57 1.38 6.16
CA GLU A 54 23.90 2.63 5.75
C GLU A 54 24.78 3.86 6.00
N LEU A 55 25.45 3.96 7.16
CA LEU A 55 26.28 5.12 7.49
C LEU A 55 27.51 5.24 6.58
N ASP A 56 28.01 4.13 6.05
CA ASP A 56 29.23 4.07 5.24
C ASP A 56 28.98 4.45 3.78
N VAL A 57 27.72 4.54 3.36
CA VAL A 57 27.34 4.73 1.94
C VAL A 57 26.76 6.11 1.62
N GLN A 58 26.63 6.99 2.61
CA GLN A 58 26.02 8.32 2.44
C GLN A 58 26.75 9.21 1.41
N TRP A 59 28.07 9.04 1.27
CA TRP A 59 28.89 9.79 0.30
C TRP A 59 28.44 9.58 -1.15
N ILE A 60 27.77 8.46 -1.46
CA ILE A 60 27.30 8.13 -2.81
C ILE A 60 26.29 9.17 -3.29
N GLY A 61 25.42 9.64 -2.39
CA GLY A 61 24.39 10.63 -2.70
C GLY A 61 24.91 12.02 -3.01
N GLU A 62 26.15 12.32 -2.62
CA GLU A 62 26.83 13.60 -2.90
C GLU A 62 27.81 13.54 -4.09
N ALA A 63 28.11 12.33 -4.58
CA ALA A 63 29.00 12.13 -5.72
C ALA A 63 28.29 12.34 -7.07
N VAL A 64 29.08 12.53 -8.12
CA VAL A 64 28.60 12.60 -9.51
C VAL A 64 28.91 11.27 -10.20
N TRP A 65 27.92 10.70 -10.87
CA TRP A 65 28.02 9.37 -11.46
C TRP A 65 27.82 9.42 -12.96
N ALA A 66 28.64 8.71 -13.72
CA ALA A 66 28.45 8.56 -15.16
C ALA A 66 28.25 7.09 -15.50
N TYR A 67 27.37 6.87 -16.46
CA TYR A 67 27.10 5.59 -17.11
C TYR A 67 27.41 5.74 -18.59
N LYS A 68 27.94 4.71 -19.23
CA LYS A 68 28.07 4.68 -20.69
C LYS A 68 27.83 3.28 -21.22
N THR A 69 27.44 3.20 -22.48
CA THR A 69 27.40 1.96 -23.26
C THR A 69 27.67 2.28 -24.73
N THR A 70 27.82 1.24 -25.54
CA THR A 70 27.84 1.33 -26.99
C THR A 70 26.77 0.46 -27.62
N PHE A 71 26.17 0.92 -28.71
CA PHE A 71 25.22 0.14 -29.49
C PHE A 71 25.45 0.35 -30.99
N GLU A 72 25.20 -0.68 -31.79
CA GLU A 72 25.42 -0.61 -33.24
C GLU A 72 24.48 0.39 -33.92
N THR A 73 24.96 1.10 -34.94
CA THR A 73 24.08 1.91 -35.79
C THR A 73 23.02 1.02 -36.43
N PRO A 74 21.73 1.28 -36.22
CA PRO A 74 20.69 0.47 -36.83
C PRO A 74 20.61 0.72 -38.33
N ALA A 75 20.15 -0.28 -39.08
CA ALA A 75 19.85 -0.13 -40.50
C ALA A 75 18.60 0.76 -40.70
N ILE A 76 18.78 2.07 -40.82
CA ILE A 76 17.71 2.99 -41.19
C ILE A 76 17.63 3.01 -42.71
N SER A 77 16.48 2.70 -43.30
CA SER A 77 16.29 2.80 -44.76
C SER A 77 16.51 4.24 -45.22
N THR A 78 17.66 4.51 -45.83
CA THR A 78 18.05 5.82 -46.37
C THR A 78 17.59 6.02 -47.83
N GLN A 79 16.53 5.34 -48.28
CA GLN A 79 15.97 5.66 -49.60
C GLN A 79 15.62 7.15 -49.64
N GLU A 80 16.01 7.85 -50.71
CA GLU A 80 15.70 9.29 -50.88
C GLU A 80 14.18 9.49 -50.69
N GLY A 81 13.80 10.25 -49.65
CA GLY A 81 12.40 10.49 -49.27
C GLY A 81 11.86 9.66 -48.09
N SER A 82 12.69 8.82 -47.43
CA SER A 82 12.32 8.10 -46.20
C SER A 82 12.12 9.07 -45.02
N ALA A 83 10.99 8.97 -44.33
CA ALA A 83 10.64 9.78 -43.14
C ALA A 83 10.90 9.05 -41.82
N ALA A 84 11.67 7.96 -41.84
CA ALA A 84 11.96 7.16 -40.65
C ALA A 84 12.81 7.96 -39.65
N LYS A 85 12.44 7.88 -38.38
CA LYS A 85 13.14 8.49 -37.25
C LYS A 85 13.73 7.41 -36.37
N ALA A 86 14.83 7.76 -35.70
CA ALA A 86 15.38 7.01 -34.58
C ALA A 86 15.22 7.86 -33.32
N VAL A 87 14.57 7.31 -32.30
CA VAL A 87 14.23 7.99 -31.04
C VAL A 87 14.82 7.20 -29.89
N LEU A 88 15.64 7.83 -29.04
CA LEU A 88 16.00 7.24 -27.75
C LEU A 88 14.88 7.53 -26.75
N ALA A 89 14.29 6.46 -26.23
CA ALA A 89 13.25 6.48 -25.21
C ALA A 89 13.85 6.10 -23.85
N PHE A 90 13.76 7.02 -22.89
CA PHE A 90 14.20 6.85 -21.51
C PHE A 90 12.96 6.80 -20.62
N ASP A 91 12.63 5.63 -20.07
CA ASP A 91 11.41 5.49 -19.26
C ASP A 91 11.60 5.96 -17.80
N GLY A 92 12.82 6.30 -17.39
CA GLY A 92 13.09 6.90 -16.09
C GLY A 92 14.58 7.06 -15.82
N LEU A 93 14.99 8.29 -15.49
CA LEU A 93 16.35 8.67 -15.12
C LEU A 93 16.31 9.31 -13.75
N ASP A 94 17.00 8.74 -12.77
CA ASP A 94 17.02 9.24 -11.39
C ASP A 94 18.32 10.02 -11.13
N THR A 95 18.33 11.35 -11.04
CA THR A 95 17.24 12.31 -11.34
C THR A 95 17.76 13.41 -12.26
N TYR A 96 18.74 14.19 -11.80
CA TYR A 96 19.37 15.23 -12.60
C TYR A 96 20.36 14.61 -13.59
N ALA A 97 19.91 14.32 -14.81
CA ALA A 97 20.70 13.61 -15.80
C ALA A 97 21.02 14.49 -17.02
N THR A 98 22.27 14.43 -17.49
CA THR A 98 22.71 14.95 -18.79
C THR A 98 23.08 13.77 -19.68
N VAL A 99 22.44 13.67 -20.84
CA VAL A 99 22.65 12.59 -21.81
C VAL A 99 23.44 13.11 -23.01
N VAL A 100 24.51 12.40 -23.36
CA VAL A 100 25.40 12.70 -24.47
C VAL A 100 25.46 11.50 -25.41
N LEU A 101 25.17 11.73 -26.69
CA LEU A 101 25.28 10.73 -27.75
C LEU A 101 26.39 11.16 -28.71
N ASN A 102 27.40 10.31 -28.91
CA ASN A 102 28.54 10.57 -29.80
C ASN A 102 29.20 11.94 -29.55
N GLY A 103 29.33 12.33 -28.27
CA GLY A 103 29.92 13.60 -27.86
C GLY A 103 29.01 14.83 -27.97
N THR A 104 27.73 14.66 -28.33
CA THR A 104 26.74 15.74 -28.39
C THR A 104 25.68 15.58 -27.31
N GLU A 105 25.44 16.63 -26.52
CA GLU A 105 24.35 16.66 -25.53
C GLU A 105 22.99 16.61 -26.25
N ILE A 106 22.16 15.63 -25.89
CA ILE A 106 20.83 15.41 -26.50
C ILE A 106 19.68 15.62 -25.51
N LEU A 107 19.93 15.55 -24.20
CA LEU A 107 18.90 15.69 -23.17
C LEU A 107 19.50 16.20 -21.85
N LYS A 108 18.75 17.06 -21.18
CA LYS A 108 18.86 17.33 -19.74
C LYS A 108 17.50 17.10 -19.09
N THR A 109 17.46 16.35 -18.00
CA THR A 109 16.25 16.11 -17.20
C THR A 109 16.52 16.28 -15.72
N GLU A 110 15.47 16.54 -14.96
CA GLU A 110 15.48 16.89 -13.52
C GLU A 110 14.37 16.19 -12.71
N SER A 111 13.63 15.25 -13.31
CA SER A 111 12.61 14.46 -12.62
C SER A 111 12.86 12.96 -12.83
N MET A 112 12.77 12.21 -11.73
CA MET A 112 12.79 10.76 -11.71
C MET A 112 11.58 10.14 -12.44
N PHE A 113 10.47 10.89 -12.52
CA PHE A 113 9.13 10.38 -12.81
C PHE A 113 8.61 10.74 -14.20
N ILE A 114 9.42 11.38 -15.04
CA ILE A 114 9.06 11.77 -16.42
C ILE A 114 9.80 10.87 -17.40
N ARG A 115 9.06 10.32 -18.36
CA ARG A 115 9.65 9.57 -19.46
C ARG A 115 10.03 10.50 -20.63
N GLU A 116 11.26 10.39 -21.12
CA GLU A 116 11.84 11.30 -22.13
C GLU A 116 12.08 10.59 -23.46
N ARG A 117 11.64 11.19 -24.58
CA ARG A 117 11.79 10.62 -25.94
C ARG A 117 12.48 11.65 -26.82
N VAL A 118 13.65 11.32 -27.34
CA VAL A 118 14.54 12.26 -28.04
C VAL A 118 14.82 11.75 -29.46
N ASP A 119 14.48 12.54 -30.48
CA ASP A 119 14.83 12.24 -31.87
C ASP A 119 16.34 12.37 -32.07
N VAL A 120 17.00 11.23 -32.23
CA VAL A 120 18.46 11.12 -32.38
C VAL A 120 18.91 10.87 -33.81
N THR A 121 17.99 10.93 -34.79
CA THR A 121 18.25 10.55 -36.19
C THR A 121 19.47 11.25 -36.78
N ALA A 122 19.65 12.55 -36.49
CA ALA A 122 20.77 13.35 -36.99
C ALA A 122 22.08 13.17 -36.20
N TYR A 123 22.04 12.51 -35.04
CA TYR A 123 23.15 12.34 -34.11
C TYR A 123 23.79 10.95 -34.18
N LEU A 124 23.11 9.98 -34.80
CA LEU A 124 23.65 8.65 -35.05
C LEU A 124 24.83 8.71 -36.05
N LYS A 125 25.85 7.89 -35.81
CA LYS A 125 26.91 7.65 -36.78
C LYS A 125 26.33 6.95 -38.00
N LYS A 126 26.90 7.22 -39.18
CA LYS A 126 26.52 6.54 -40.43
C LYS A 126 26.86 5.06 -40.42
N ASP A 127 28.00 4.71 -39.85
CA ASP A 127 28.52 3.34 -39.73
C ASP A 127 29.23 3.18 -38.38
N GLY A 128 29.20 1.96 -37.83
CA GLY A 128 29.88 1.58 -36.58
C GLY A 128 29.09 1.89 -35.29
N PRO A 129 29.68 1.62 -34.11
CA PRO A 129 28.97 1.75 -32.84
C PRO A 129 28.79 3.21 -32.41
N ASN A 130 27.61 3.52 -31.89
CA ASN A 130 27.27 4.75 -31.22
C ASN A 130 27.63 4.64 -29.73
N GLU A 131 28.13 5.73 -29.16
CA GLU A 131 28.44 5.80 -27.73
C GLU A 131 27.41 6.69 -27.04
N LEU A 132 26.76 6.14 -26.02
CA LEU A 132 25.80 6.85 -25.18
C LEU A 132 26.43 7.02 -23.79
N GLU A 133 26.49 8.24 -23.29
CA GLU A 133 26.93 8.56 -21.93
C GLU A 133 25.83 9.33 -21.20
N ILE A 134 25.58 8.98 -19.94
CA ILE A 134 24.62 9.63 -19.06
C ILE A 134 25.35 10.02 -17.78
N THR A 135 25.37 11.31 -17.45
CA THR A 135 25.92 11.82 -16.19
C THR A 135 24.81 12.26 -15.27
N PHE A 136 24.83 11.79 -14.03
CA PHE A 136 23.89 12.10 -12.96
C PHE A 136 24.56 13.02 -11.92
N ASP A 137 24.03 14.23 -11.79
CA ASP A 137 24.39 15.15 -10.71
C ASP A 137 23.74 14.71 -9.39
N SER A 138 24.36 15.07 -8.25
CA SER A 138 23.79 14.82 -6.93
C SER A 138 22.45 15.56 -6.75
N ALA A 139 21.36 14.79 -6.64
CA ALA A 139 20.03 15.33 -6.33
C ALA A 139 20.00 16.07 -4.98
N PHE A 140 20.74 15.57 -3.99
CA PHE A 140 20.85 16.20 -2.68
C PHE A 140 21.48 17.58 -2.76
N LEU A 141 22.65 17.70 -3.40
CA LEU A 141 23.35 18.98 -3.52
C LEU A 141 22.59 19.98 -4.40
N LYS A 142 21.91 19.51 -5.46
CA LYS A 142 21.01 20.36 -6.27
C LYS A 142 19.83 20.86 -5.45
N GLY A 143 19.18 19.99 -4.68
CA GLY A 143 18.10 20.37 -3.78
C GLY A 143 18.54 21.44 -2.78
N LYS A 144 19.72 21.28 -2.15
CA LYS A 144 20.31 22.30 -1.26
C LYS A 144 20.50 23.65 -1.97
N GLN A 145 21.03 23.64 -3.18
CA GLN A 145 21.20 24.86 -3.98
C GLN A 145 19.87 25.55 -4.30
N ILE A 146 18.81 24.80 -4.56
CA ILE A 146 17.48 25.35 -4.80
C ILE A 146 16.90 25.94 -3.52
N VAL A 147 17.04 25.26 -2.38
CA VAL A 147 16.63 25.78 -1.07
C VAL A 147 17.30 27.13 -0.79
N ASP A 148 18.62 27.21 -0.98
CA ASP A 148 19.39 28.45 -0.79
C ASP A 148 19.00 29.56 -1.77
N LYS A 149 18.54 29.20 -2.98
CA LYS A 149 18.10 30.14 -4.02
C LYS A 149 16.77 30.82 -3.68
N TYR A 150 15.89 30.15 -2.93
CA TYR A 150 14.55 30.64 -2.57
C TYR A 150 14.38 30.72 -1.03
N PRO A 151 15.14 31.59 -0.34
CA PRO A 151 15.09 31.71 1.12
C PRO A 151 13.77 32.29 1.66
N GLU A 152 12.94 32.88 0.78
CA GLU A 152 11.61 33.39 1.12
C GLU A 152 10.54 32.31 1.24
N HIS A 153 10.75 31.14 0.63
CA HIS A 153 9.86 30.00 0.80
C HIS A 153 10.05 29.40 2.19
N LYS A 154 8.95 29.06 2.87
CA LYS A 154 9.01 28.39 4.18
C LYS A 154 9.28 26.90 4.00
N TRP A 155 10.55 26.56 3.76
CA TRP A 155 11.01 25.19 3.67
C TRP A 155 10.82 24.45 4.99
N GLY A 156 10.14 23.31 4.93
CA GLY A 156 10.01 22.42 6.06
C GLY A 156 9.17 21.19 5.74
N CYS A 157 9.51 20.09 6.41
CA CYS A 157 8.87 18.80 6.23
C CYS A 157 9.00 17.94 7.50
N TRP A 158 8.20 16.89 7.57
CA TRP A 158 8.49 15.74 8.42
C TRP A 158 9.37 14.75 7.66
N ASN A 159 10.32 14.15 8.38
CA ASN A 159 11.28 13.15 7.88
C ASN A 159 12.22 13.61 6.75
N GLY A 160 13.44 13.10 6.79
CA GLY A 160 14.49 13.40 5.81
C GLY A 160 14.97 14.85 5.82
N ASP A 161 15.79 15.19 4.83
CA ASP A 161 16.32 16.56 4.66
C ASP A 161 15.36 17.43 3.85
N VAL A 162 15.18 18.70 4.23
CA VAL A 162 14.27 19.67 3.57
C VAL A 162 14.54 19.86 2.07
N SER A 163 15.76 19.56 1.60
CA SER A 163 16.10 19.60 0.17
C SER A 163 15.27 18.64 -0.69
N ARG A 164 14.65 17.61 -0.10
CA ARG A 164 13.76 16.68 -0.82
C ARG A 164 12.57 17.36 -1.47
N LEU A 165 12.07 18.44 -0.87
CA LEU A 165 10.91 19.19 -1.36
C LEU A 165 11.21 19.95 -2.67
N ALA A 166 12.49 20.25 -2.91
CA ALA A 166 12.94 20.99 -4.07
C ALA A 166 13.20 20.09 -5.30
N VAL A 167 13.09 18.76 -5.17
CA VAL A 167 13.49 17.80 -6.19
C VAL A 167 12.37 16.80 -6.45
N ARG A 168 12.05 16.57 -7.73
CA ARG A 168 11.11 15.51 -8.15
C ARG A 168 11.80 14.15 -8.20
N LYS A 169 12.00 13.57 -7.02
CA LYS A 169 12.58 12.26 -6.76
C LYS A 169 11.76 11.54 -5.69
N ALA A 170 11.84 10.20 -5.61
CA ALA A 170 11.20 9.46 -4.54
C ALA A 170 11.67 9.96 -3.17
N GLN A 171 10.73 10.40 -2.33
CA GLN A 171 11.01 11.16 -1.11
C GLN A 171 11.65 10.26 -0.05
N TYR A 172 11.26 8.99 0.00
CA TYR A 172 11.81 8.02 0.95
C TYR A 172 13.32 7.75 0.78
N HIS A 173 13.92 8.06 -0.38
CA HIS A 173 15.38 7.98 -0.58
C HIS A 173 16.17 8.90 0.37
N TYR A 174 15.53 9.96 0.91
CA TYR A 174 16.14 10.87 1.88
C TYR A 174 16.09 10.35 3.33
N GLY A 175 15.59 9.12 3.53
CA GLY A 175 15.29 8.54 4.83
C GLY A 175 13.85 8.85 5.26
N TRP A 176 13.23 7.88 5.91
CA TRP A 176 11.87 7.99 6.47
C TRP A 176 11.81 7.33 7.85
N ASP A 177 10.70 7.49 8.56
CA ASP A 177 10.53 6.87 9.89
C ASP A 177 10.44 5.33 9.88
N TRP A 178 10.45 4.70 8.70
CA TRP A 178 10.59 3.25 8.50
C TRP A 178 11.73 2.86 7.54
N GLY A 179 12.41 3.83 6.92
CA GLY A 179 13.31 3.61 5.77
C GLY A 179 14.68 4.28 5.94
N PRO A 180 15.76 3.69 5.42
CA PRO A 180 17.09 4.25 5.55
C PRO A 180 17.31 5.40 4.57
N THR A 181 18.34 6.22 4.79
CA THR A 181 18.77 7.22 3.81
C THR A 181 19.59 6.56 2.71
N MET A 182 19.00 6.39 1.53
CA MET A 182 19.62 5.77 0.34
C MET A 182 19.46 6.67 -0.87
N LEU A 183 20.31 7.69 -0.96
CA LEU A 183 20.32 8.68 -2.05
C LEU A 183 20.97 8.08 -3.32
N THR A 184 20.27 7.13 -3.94
CA THR A 184 20.71 6.48 -5.17
C THR A 184 20.48 7.34 -6.42
N CYS A 185 21.06 6.95 -7.55
CA CYS A 185 20.85 7.55 -8.86
C CYS A 185 21.14 6.53 -9.97
N GLY A 186 20.65 6.77 -11.18
CA GLY A 186 20.91 5.92 -12.34
C GLY A 186 19.73 5.77 -13.30
N PRO A 187 19.92 5.02 -14.40
CA PRO A 187 18.84 4.65 -15.32
C PRO A 187 17.98 3.55 -14.68
N TRP A 188 17.03 3.99 -13.85
CA TRP A 188 16.21 3.12 -13.00
C TRP A 188 15.07 2.41 -13.75
N ARG A 189 14.81 2.81 -15.00
CA ARG A 189 13.85 2.19 -15.92
C ARG A 189 14.47 1.95 -17.31
N PRO A 190 13.81 1.16 -18.18
CA PRO A 190 14.34 0.80 -19.49
C PRO A 190 14.77 1.99 -20.36
N ILE A 191 15.76 1.73 -21.21
CA ILE A 191 16.20 2.62 -22.29
C ILE A 191 16.09 1.84 -23.60
N ASN A 192 15.41 2.41 -24.59
CA ASN A 192 15.17 1.78 -25.88
C ASN A 192 15.52 2.75 -27.02
N LEU A 193 15.96 2.20 -28.15
CA LEU A 193 16.02 2.89 -29.44
C LEU A 193 14.82 2.48 -30.28
N GLU A 194 13.86 3.39 -30.43
CA GLU A 194 12.67 3.23 -31.26
C GLU A 194 12.95 3.72 -32.68
N ILE A 195 12.63 2.92 -33.70
CA ILE A 195 12.81 3.27 -35.12
C ILE A 195 11.48 3.17 -35.83
N TYR A 196 10.99 4.28 -36.37
CA TYR A 196 9.68 4.32 -36.99
C TYR A 196 9.49 5.48 -37.98
N GLU A 197 8.66 5.26 -39.00
CA GLU A 197 8.04 6.35 -39.78
C GLU A 197 6.74 6.84 -39.14
N SER A 198 6.02 5.94 -38.46
CA SER A 198 4.79 6.26 -37.74
C SER A 198 4.62 5.32 -36.55
N ARG A 199 4.05 5.82 -35.45
CA ARG A 199 3.78 5.04 -34.24
C ARG A 199 2.49 5.49 -33.57
N ILE A 200 2.01 4.66 -32.66
CA ILE A 200 0.97 5.02 -31.70
C ILE A 200 1.72 5.56 -30.47
N ALA A 201 1.58 6.85 -30.20
CA ALA A 201 2.24 7.51 -29.07
C ALA A 201 1.47 7.31 -27.76
N ASP A 202 0.15 7.11 -27.84
CA ASP A 202 -0.72 6.89 -26.69
C ASP A 202 -1.95 6.08 -27.11
N LEU A 203 -2.28 5.03 -26.37
CA LEU A 203 -3.50 4.24 -26.52
C LEU A 203 -4.32 4.36 -25.24
N TYR A 204 -5.52 4.90 -25.36
CA TYR A 204 -6.40 5.10 -24.21
C TYR A 204 -7.87 4.98 -24.57
N PHE A 205 -8.70 4.81 -23.56
CA PHE A 205 -10.13 4.66 -23.76
C PHE A 205 -10.89 5.22 -22.56
N ARG A 206 -12.15 5.60 -22.80
CA ARG A 206 -13.11 5.87 -21.74
C ARG A 206 -14.16 4.77 -21.74
N THR A 207 -14.52 4.32 -20.55
CA THR A 207 -15.55 3.31 -20.34
C THR A 207 -16.72 3.93 -19.60
N ASP A 208 -17.92 3.77 -20.15
CA ASP A 208 -19.16 4.15 -19.49
C ASP A 208 -20.04 2.90 -19.39
N VAL A 209 -20.12 2.32 -18.20
CA VAL A 209 -21.01 1.18 -17.91
C VAL A 209 -22.33 1.76 -17.39
N GLU A 210 -23.46 1.39 -18.00
CA GLU A 210 -24.76 1.88 -17.58
C GLU A 210 -25.10 1.49 -16.13
N GLU A 211 -25.90 2.29 -15.42
CA GLU A 211 -26.42 1.95 -14.08
C GLU A 211 -27.19 0.62 -14.08
N SER A 212 -27.78 0.25 -15.21
CA SER A 212 -28.45 -1.04 -15.43
C SER A 212 -27.49 -2.24 -15.36
N LEU A 213 -26.18 -2.01 -15.54
CA LEU A 213 -25.12 -3.00 -15.67
C LEU A 213 -25.27 -3.92 -16.91
N LYS A 214 -26.14 -3.54 -17.86
CA LYS A 214 -26.47 -4.36 -19.04
C LYS A 214 -25.81 -3.92 -20.34
N ALA A 215 -25.21 -2.74 -20.36
CA ALA A 215 -24.45 -2.25 -21.49
C ALA A 215 -23.25 -1.44 -21.02
N ALA A 216 -22.19 -1.45 -21.83
CA ALA A 216 -21.03 -0.61 -21.66
C ALA A 216 -20.65 0.03 -23.00
N LYS A 217 -20.32 1.32 -22.96
CA LYS A 217 -19.74 2.05 -24.08
C LYS A 217 -18.24 2.21 -23.85
N VAL A 218 -17.44 1.84 -24.84
CA VAL A 218 -15.99 2.04 -24.83
C VAL A 218 -15.62 2.98 -25.97
N ILE A 219 -15.04 4.13 -25.65
CA ILE A 219 -14.54 5.09 -26.65
C ILE A 219 -13.01 4.99 -26.65
N ALA A 220 -12.48 4.26 -27.63
CA ALA A 220 -11.05 4.04 -27.80
C ALA A 220 -10.41 5.15 -28.65
N ASN A 221 -9.22 5.57 -28.27
CA ASN A 221 -8.43 6.60 -28.91
C ASN A 221 -6.98 6.14 -29.06
N ALA A 222 -6.39 6.44 -30.20
CA ALA A 222 -4.96 6.31 -30.43
C ALA A 222 -4.42 7.64 -30.92
N ASP A 223 -3.48 8.23 -30.17
CA ASP A 223 -2.68 9.36 -30.66
C ASP A 223 -1.55 8.81 -31.51
N VAL A 224 -1.44 9.30 -32.75
CA VAL A 224 -0.56 8.78 -33.79
C VAL A 224 0.44 9.84 -34.21
N GLU A 225 1.72 9.48 -34.16
CA GLU A 225 2.79 10.27 -34.75
C GLU A 225 3.13 9.71 -36.14
N GLY A 226 3.34 10.59 -37.12
CA GLY A 226 3.78 10.22 -38.47
C GLY A 226 2.69 10.39 -39.54
N SER A 227 2.75 9.57 -40.59
CA SER A 227 1.94 9.70 -41.81
C SER A 227 0.92 8.58 -42.02
N ALA A 228 0.91 7.57 -41.14
CA ALA A 228 -0.11 6.52 -41.17
C ALA A 228 -1.52 7.11 -40.95
N SER A 229 -2.50 6.58 -41.69
CA SER A 229 -3.83 7.18 -41.82
C SER A 229 -4.97 6.32 -41.28
N LEU A 230 -4.68 5.12 -40.78
CA LEU A 230 -5.69 4.15 -40.36
C LEU A 230 -5.21 3.36 -39.14
N VAL A 231 -6.09 3.25 -38.13
CA VAL A 231 -5.91 2.38 -36.97
C VAL A 231 -7.05 1.37 -36.92
N LYS A 232 -6.71 0.10 -36.74
CA LYS A 232 -7.66 -0.97 -36.42
C LYS A 232 -7.65 -1.18 -34.90
N PHE A 233 -8.81 -1.14 -34.28
CA PHE A 233 -9.00 -1.42 -32.87
C PHE A 233 -9.71 -2.76 -32.72
N ASP A 234 -9.16 -3.65 -31.91
CA ASP A 234 -9.75 -4.94 -31.57
C ASP A 234 -9.92 -5.03 -30.04
N ILE A 235 -11.08 -5.50 -29.57
CA ILE A 235 -11.34 -5.81 -28.17
C ILE A 235 -11.50 -7.32 -28.03
N THR A 236 -10.77 -7.92 -27.10
CA THR A 236 -10.84 -9.35 -26.77
C THR A 236 -11.07 -9.57 -25.27
N LEU A 237 -11.67 -10.71 -24.92
CA LEU A 237 -11.78 -11.22 -23.54
C LEU A 237 -11.36 -12.68 -23.55
N ASP A 238 -10.42 -13.06 -22.67
CA ASP A 238 -9.87 -14.43 -22.61
C ASP A 238 -9.35 -14.97 -23.96
N GLY A 239 -8.83 -14.07 -24.81
CA GLY A 239 -8.35 -14.37 -26.16
C GLY A 239 -9.43 -14.44 -27.24
N GLU A 240 -10.71 -14.39 -26.86
CA GLU A 240 -11.85 -14.40 -27.79
C GLU A 240 -12.22 -12.99 -28.25
N ALA A 241 -12.53 -12.84 -29.54
CA ALA A 241 -12.89 -11.56 -30.13
C ALA A 241 -14.27 -11.08 -29.66
N VAL A 242 -14.32 -9.85 -29.14
CA VAL A 242 -15.56 -9.20 -28.64
C VAL A 242 -16.05 -8.15 -29.64
N ALA A 243 -15.15 -7.29 -30.13
CA ALA A 243 -15.48 -6.25 -31.10
C ALA A 243 -14.26 -5.82 -31.92
N SER A 244 -14.49 -5.27 -33.11
CA SER A 244 -13.44 -4.76 -33.99
C SER A 244 -13.95 -3.57 -34.80
N GLU A 245 -13.17 -2.50 -34.88
CA GLU A 245 -13.51 -1.29 -35.63
C GLU A 245 -12.25 -0.70 -36.29
N GLN A 246 -12.44 0.09 -37.35
CA GLN A 246 -11.36 0.85 -37.98
C GLN A 246 -11.68 2.33 -37.95
N ALA A 247 -10.68 3.15 -37.63
CA ALA A 247 -10.79 4.59 -37.58
C ALA A 247 -9.68 5.24 -38.39
N LYS A 248 -10.04 6.28 -39.15
CA LYS A 248 -9.07 7.13 -39.84
C LYS A 248 -8.36 8.01 -38.83
N VAL A 249 -7.08 8.25 -39.07
CA VAL A 249 -6.30 9.25 -38.33
C VAL A 249 -6.67 10.64 -38.89
N VAL A 250 -7.20 11.50 -38.03
CA VAL A 250 -7.54 12.90 -38.32
C VAL A 250 -6.80 13.75 -37.28
N ASP A 251 -6.01 14.72 -37.74
CA ASP A 251 -5.21 15.60 -36.87
C ASP A 251 -4.36 14.85 -35.83
N GLY A 252 -3.77 13.72 -36.25
CA GLY A 252 -2.90 12.90 -35.39
C GLY A 252 -3.64 11.99 -34.41
N ARG A 253 -4.97 11.83 -34.53
CA ARG A 253 -5.75 10.96 -33.64
C ARG A 253 -6.71 10.06 -34.41
N ALA A 254 -6.86 8.82 -33.97
CA ALA A 254 -7.91 7.90 -34.41
C ALA A 254 -8.84 7.54 -33.24
N THR A 255 -10.15 7.55 -33.46
CA THR A 255 -11.16 7.26 -32.43
C THR A 255 -12.18 6.24 -32.93
N ALA A 256 -12.43 5.20 -32.14
CA ALA A 256 -13.47 4.19 -32.37
C ALA A 256 -14.41 4.09 -31.17
N THR A 257 -15.69 3.79 -31.41
CA THR A 257 -16.69 3.62 -30.33
C THR A 257 -17.28 2.23 -30.43
N PHE A 258 -17.25 1.51 -29.30
CA PHE A 258 -17.80 0.17 -29.15
C PHE A 258 -18.97 0.21 -28.17
N ASN A 259 -20.00 -0.58 -28.45
CA ASN A 259 -21.10 -0.83 -27.51
C ASN A 259 -21.10 -2.33 -27.21
N ILE A 260 -20.87 -2.67 -25.94
CA ILE A 260 -20.79 -4.04 -25.45
C ILE A 260 -22.08 -4.32 -24.67
N THR A 261 -22.87 -5.27 -25.13
CA THR A 261 -24.10 -5.74 -24.47
C THR A 261 -23.79 -6.88 -23.51
N ASP A 262 -24.43 -6.91 -22.34
CA ASP A 262 -24.17 -7.88 -21.26
C ASP A 262 -22.66 -8.04 -20.97
N PRO A 263 -21.95 -6.93 -20.64
CA PRO A 263 -20.51 -6.95 -20.42
C PRO A 263 -20.14 -7.85 -19.22
N ALA A 264 -18.98 -8.50 -19.31
CA ALA A 264 -18.36 -9.14 -18.15
C ALA A 264 -17.75 -8.04 -17.27
N LEU A 265 -18.34 -7.79 -16.11
CA LEU A 265 -17.95 -6.68 -15.25
C LEU A 265 -16.81 -7.05 -14.29
N TRP A 266 -15.86 -6.14 -14.14
CA TRP A 266 -14.78 -6.23 -13.17
C TRP A 266 -15.28 -5.82 -11.78
N TYR A 267 -15.01 -6.65 -10.77
CA TYR A 267 -15.35 -6.37 -9.37
C TYR A 267 -14.10 -6.46 -8.49
N PRO A 268 -14.05 -5.73 -7.37
CA PRO A 268 -13.06 -5.99 -6.35
C PRO A 268 -13.22 -7.39 -5.76
N ILE A 269 -12.14 -7.90 -5.17
CA ILE A 269 -12.10 -9.20 -4.51
C ILE A 269 -13.26 -9.33 -3.52
N LYS A 270 -13.82 -10.54 -3.40
CA LYS A 270 -15.00 -10.89 -2.59
C LYS A 270 -16.36 -10.41 -3.13
N TYR A 271 -16.38 -9.46 -4.07
CA TYR A 271 -17.63 -8.90 -4.61
C TYR A 271 -17.95 -9.36 -6.04
N GLY A 272 -17.04 -10.11 -6.68
CA GLY A 272 -17.25 -10.72 -7.99
C GLY A 272 -15.94 -11.23 -8.60
N ASN A 273 -15.97 -11.51 -9.90
CA ASN A 273 -14.78 -11.88 -10.68
C ASN A 273 -14.08 -10.63 -11.25
N GLN A 274 -12.87 -10.81 -11.76
CA GLN A 274 -12.02 -9.76 -12.32
C GLN A 274 -11.78 -9.97 -13.83
N PRO A 275 -12.82 -10.03 -14.70
CA PRO A 275 -12.61 -10.11 -16.14
C PRO A 275 -11.84 -8.88 -16.64
N LEU A 276 -10.79 -9.14 -17.41
CA LEU A 276 -9.94 -8.11 -18.01
C LEU A 276 -9.98 -8.28 -19.53
N TYR A 277 -10.61 -7.32 -20.19
CA TYR A 277 -10.56 -7.18 -21.62
C TYR A 277 -9.16 -6.70 -22.03
N THR A 278 -8.78 -6.98 -23.28
CA THR A 278 -7.63 -6.34 -23.91
C THR A 278 -8.13 -5.54 -25.09
N ILE A 279 -7.71 -4.28 -25.18
CA ILE A 279 -7.86 -3.48 -26.39
C ILE A 279 -6.51 -3.39 -27.10
N THR A 280 -6.50 -3.73 -28.38
CA THR A 280 -5.32 -3.67 -29.25
C THR A 280 -5.57 -2.66 -30.35
N ALA A 281 -4.67 -1.68 -30.48
CA ALA A 281 -4.66 -0.73 -31.58
C ALA A 281 -3.52 -1.08 -32.54
N THR A 282 -3.85 -1.35 -33.80
CA THR A 282 -2.92 -1.69 -34.86
C THR A 282 -2.92 -0.56 -35.89
N LEU A 283 -1.78 0.10 -36.05
CA LEU A 283 -1.55 1.11 -37.07
C LEU A 283 -1.26 0.43 -38.41
N VAL A 284 -2.06 0.67 -39.44
CA VAL A 284 -2.01 -0.09 -40.70
C VAL A 284 -1.48 0.77 -41.86
N ALA A 285 -0.61 0.21 -42.69
CA ALA A 285 -0.14 0.86 -43.91
C ALA A 285 -1.18 0.82 -45.03
N THR A 286 -1.47 1.97 -45.65
CA THR A 286 -2.37 2.10 -46.82
C THR A 286 -1.57 2.18 -48.12
N ARG A 287 -0.90 1.07 -48.51
CA ARG A 287 -0.33 0.87 -49.87
C ARG A 287 -0.82 -0.46 -50.48
N SER A 288 -0.32 -0.83 -51.65
CA SER A 288 -0.79 -1.98 -52.48
C SER A 288 -0.84 -3.33 -51.77
N GLU A 289 -0.14 -3.49 -50.64
CA GLU A 289 -0.30 -4.60 -49.69
C GLU A 289 -0.38 -3.99 -48.26
N ALA A 290 -1.39 -4.38 -47.50
CA ALA A 290 -1.57 -3.93 -46.12
C ALA A 290 -0.69 -4.76 -45.18
N TYR A 291 0.04 -4.08 -44.30
CA TYR A 291 0.79 -4.69 -43.19
C TYR A 291 0.75 -3.76 -41.97
N ASP A 292 1.05 -4.34 -40.81
CA ASP A 292 1.01 -3.66 -39.53
C ASP A 292 2.30 -2.85 -39.33
N ILE A 293 2.15 -1.57 -39.01
CA ILE A 293 3.25 -0.63 -38.77
C ILE A 293 3.62 -0.66 -37.29
N HIS A 294 2.64 -0.54 -36.41
CA HIS A 294 2.83 -0.50 -34.96
C HIS A 294 1.62 -1.09 -34.27
N VAL A 295 1.83 -1.81 -33.17
CA VAL A 295 0.77 -2.44 -32.38
C VAL A 295 0.97 -2.05 -30.93
N GLU A 296 -0.06 -1.48 -30.32
CA GLU A 296 -0.12 -1.19 -28.89
C GLU A 296 -1.31 -1.91 -28.28
N SER A 297 -1.18 -2.35 -27.03
CA SER A 297 -2.28 -3.05 -26.33
C SER A 297 -2.35 -2.66 -24.87
N LYS A 298 -3.58 -2.56 -24.34
CA LYS A 298 -3.85 -2.27 -22.93
C LYS A 298 -4.93 -3.21 -22.39
N ARG A 299 -4.73 -3.71 -21.17
CA ARG A 299 -5.74 -4.46 -20.42
C ARG A 299 -6.63 -3.50 -19.64
N PHE A 300 -7.91 -3.85 -19.51
CA PHE A 300 -8.88 -3.03 -18.81
C PHE A 300 -10.07 -3.84 -18.29
N GLY A 301 -10.69 -3.33 -17.21
CA GLY A 301 -11.91 -3.89 -16.65
C GLY A 301 -13.10 -2.97 -16.88
N LEU A 302 -14.24 -3.52 -17.30
CA LEU A 302 -15.48 -2.75 -17.40
C LEU A 302 -16.15 -2.70 -16.03
N ARG A 303 -16.29 -1.50 -15.46
CA ARG A 303 -16.98 -1.30 -14.19
C ARG A 303 -17.42 0.15 -13.99
N ARG A 304 -18.43 0.36 -13.13
CA ARG A 304 -18.72 1.66 -12.52
C ARG A 304 -17.99 1.74 -11.18
N ALA A 305 -17.28 2.83 -10.89
CA ALA A 305 -16.73 3.11 -9.57
C ALA A 305 -17.03 4.57 -9.20
N GLU A 306 -17.63 4.78 -8.04
CA GLU A 306 -18.08 6.10 -7.58
C GLU A 306 -17.65 6.30 -6.12
N LEU A 307 -17.13 7.49 -5.79
CA LEU A 307 -16.95 7.93 -4.41
C LEU A 307 -18.24 8.59 -3.92
N ILE A 308 -18.91 7.96 -2.95
CA ILE A 308 -20.17 8.42 -2.40
C ILE A 308 -19.91 9.30 -1.17
N GLN A 309 -20.36 10.55 -1.26
CA GLN A 309 -20.35 11.52 -0.17
C GLN A 309 -21.73 12.14 -0.03
N ARG A 310 -22.48 11.66 0.97
CA ARG A 310 -23.87 12.09 1.25
C ARG A 310 -24.14 12.22 2.75
N PRO A 311 -25.12 13.05 3.17
CA PRO A 311 -25.51 13.16 4.57
C PRO A 311 -25.90 11.81 5.19
N LEU A 312 -25.54 11.64 6.46
CA LEU A 312 -25.82 10.44 7.24
C LEU A 312 -27.08 10.60 8.11
N LYS A 313 -27.70 9.48 8.47
CA LYS A 313 -28.77 9.41 9.46
C LYS A 313 -28.15 9.36 10.86
N ASP A 314 -28.68 10.12 11.80
CA ASP A 314 -28.29 10.09 13.22
C ASP A 314 -26.85 10.57 13.55
N GLN A 315 -26.06 11.01 12.55
CA GLN A 315 -24.75 11.64 12.74
C GLN A 315 -24.57 12.85 11.79
N PRO A 316 -23.81 13.89 12.20
CA PRO A 316 -23.52 15.05 11.36
C PRO A 316 -22.52 14.71 10.23
N GLY A 317 -22.38 15.62 9.27
CA GLY A 317 -21.41 15.50 8.18
C GLY A 317 -21.88 14.55 7.07
N GLU A 318 -20.92 13.94 6.37
CA GLU A 318 -21.17 13.16 5.16
C GLU A 318 -20.40 11.86 5.18
N SER A 319 -20.96 10.85 4.51
CA SER A 319 -20.27 9.58 4.25
C SER A 319 -19.04 9.78 3.34
N PHE A 320 -18.17 8.78 3.33
CA PHE A 320 -17.05 8.68 2.41
C PHE A 320 -16.81 7.18 2.12
N PHE A 321 -17.38 6.66 1.04
CA PHE A 321 -17.21 5.24 0.68
C PHE A 321 -17.26 5.03 -0.83
N PHE A 322 -16.73 3.89 -1.29
CA PHE A 322 -16.73 3.55 -2.71
C PHE A 322 -17.90 2.63 -3.06
N GLN A 323 -18.51 2.86 -4.21
CA GLN A 323 -19.51 1.98 -4.80
C GLN A 323 -18.99 1.44 -6.13
N VAL A 324 -18.86 0.12 -6.25
CA VAL A 324 -18.45 -0.54 -7.50
C VAL A 324 -19.60 -1.37 -8.06
N ASN A 325 -20.02 -1.10 -9.30
CA ASN A 325 -21.15 -1.77 -9.96
C ASN A 325 -22.41 -1.82 -9.06
N ASN A 326 -22.77 -0.68 -8.48
CA ASN A 326 -23.90 -0.49 -7.56
C ASN A 326 -23.77 -1.21 -6.19
N VAL A 327 -22.58 -1.72 -5.85
CA VAL A 327 -22.30 -2.37 -4.56
C VAL A 327 -21.43 -1.45 -3.68
N PRO A 328 -21.94 -0.98 -2.52
CA PRO A 328 -21.13 -0.26 -1.53
C PRO A 328 -20.01 -1.14 -0.97
N ILE A 329 -18.79 -0.61 -0.83
CA ILE A 329 -17.62 -1.37 -0.40
C ILE A 329 -17.07 -0.78 0.90
N PHE A 330 -16.98 -1.62 1.95
CA PHE A 330 -16.16 -1.29 3.11
C PHE A 330 -14.68 -1.53 2.75
N CYS A 331 -13.89 -0.47 2.70
CA CYS A 331 -12.51 -0.52 2.23
C CYS A 331 -11.56 -0.77 3.41
N GLY A 332 -11.47 -2.03 3.84
CA GLY A 332 -10.41 -2.46 4.76
C GLY A 332 -9.18 -2.91 3.99
N GLY A 333 -8.03 -2.36 4.34
CA GLY A 333 -6.83 -2.42 3.51
C GLY A 333 -5.57 -1.94 4.23
N SER A 334 -4.54 -1.60 3.47
CA SER A 334 -3.28 -1.07 4.00
C SER A 334 -2.68 -0.01 3.09
N ASP A 335 -1.83 0.85 3.64
CA ASP A 335 -0.91 1.67 2.87
C ASP A 335 0.27 0.85 2.35
N TRP A 336 0.68 1.15 1.13
CA TRP A 336 1.78 0.54 0.39
C TRP A 336 2.91 1.55 0.21
N ILE A 337 4.12 1.12 0.56
CA ILE A 337 5.36 1.84 0.32
C ILE A 337 6.21 1.07 -0.71
N PRO A 338 7.28 1.67 -1.29
CA PRO A 338 8.17 0.93 -2.17
C PRO A 338 8.72 -0.33 -1.50
N ALA A 339 8.65 -1.48 -2.18
CA ALA A 339 9.05 -2.77 -1.61
C ALA A 339 10.57 -3.02 -1.59
N ASP A 340 11.39 -2.03 -1.97
CA ASP A 340 12.85 -2.02 -1.87
C ASP A 340 13.40 -0.60 -2.02
N ASN A 341 14.54 -0.29 -1.39
CA ASN A 341 15.31 0.93 -1.67
C ASN A 341 15.93 0.93 -3.08
N PHE A 342 16.12 -0.26 -3.66
CA PHE A 342 16.71 -0.46 -4.97
C PHE A 342 15.68 -1.09 -5.93
N VAL A 343 14.59 -0.36 -6.19
CA VAL A 343 13.44 -0.78 -7.01
C VAL A 343 13.78 -1.57 -8.29
N PRO A 344 14.84 -1.25 -9.07
CA PRO A 344 15.19 -2.02 -10.26
C PRO A 344 15.44 -3.53 -10.06
N ARG A 345 15.66 -4.00 -8.82
CA ARG A 345 15.82 -5.44 -8.52
C ARG A 345 14.53 -6.17 -8.17
N ILE A 346 13.39 -5.48 -8.08
CA ILE A 346 12.10 -6.09 -7.76
C ILE A 346 11.54 -6.71 -9.04
N SER A 347 11.25 -8.02 -9.01
CA SER A 347 10.67 -8.72 -10.16
C SER A 347 9.15 -8.56 -10.21
N PRO A 348 8.53 -8.73 -11.40
CA PRO A 348 7.08 -8.80 -11.54
C PRO A 348 6.41 -9.82 -10.61
N GLU A 349 7.05 -10.98 -10.41
CA GLU A 349 6.55 -12.03 -9.50
C GLU A 349 6.56 -11.57 -8.04
N LYS A 350 7.58 -10.83 -7.61
CA LYS A 350 7.64 -10.28 -6.24
C LYS A 350 6.52 -9.27 -6.01
N TYR A 351 6.19 -8.44 -7.01
CA TYR A 351 5.00 -7.57 -6.95
C TYR A 351 3.70 -8.37 -6.86
N TYR A 352 3.55 -9.41 -7.66
CA TYR A 352 2.39 -10.30 -7.61
C TYR A 352 2.24 -10.95 -6.23
N ASP A 353 3.33 -11.50 -5.66
CA ASP A 353 3.31 -12.14 -4.34
C ASP A 353 2.90 -11.17 -3.23
N TRP A 354 3.34 -9.91 -3.32
CA TRP A 354 2.94 -8.84 -2.41
C TRP A 354 1.44 -8.53 -2.48
N VAL A 355 0.90 -8.28 -3.67
CA VAL A 355 -0.53 -8.00 -3.84
C VAL A 355 -1.36 -9.24 -3.49
N LYS A 356 -0.84 -10.43 -3.77
CA LYS A 356 -1.46 -11.69 -3.36
C LYS A 356 -1.56 -11.83 -1.86
N LEU A 357 -0.56 -11.40 -1.08
CA LEU A 357 -0.67 -11.37 0.38
C LEU A 357 -1.82 -10.49 0.86
N VAL A 358 -2.03 -9.33 0.24
CA VAL A 358 -3.16 -8.43 0.53
C VAL A 358 -4.49 -9.13 0.24
N ALA A 359 -4.63 -9.72 -0.95
CA ALA A 359 -5.81 -10.49 -1.35
C ALA A 359 -6.11 -11.66 -0.41
N ASP A 360 -5.10 -12.47 -0.08
CA ASP A 360 -5.21 -13.61 0.84
C ASP A 360 -5.48 -13.16 2.29
N GLY A 361 -5.15 -11.91 2.61
CA GLY A 361 -5.45 -11.22 3.87
C GLY A 361 -6.87 -10.66 3.95
N ASN A 362 -7.74 -10.97 2.98
CA ASN A 362 -9.10 -10.42 2.86
C ASN A 362 -9.16 -8.88 2.77
N GLN A 363 -8.05 -8.23 2.45
CA GLN A 363 -8.02 -6.79 2.24
C GLN A 363 -8.53 -6.46 0.82
N VAL A 364 -9.21 -5.33 0.68
CA VAL A 364 -9.92 -4.95 -0.55
C VAL A 364 -9.29 -3.73 -1.22
N MET A 365 -8.50 -2.94 -0.47
CA MET A 365 -7.88 -1.71 -0.96
C MET A 365 -6.42 -1.60 -0.53
N ILE A 366 -5.58 -1.03 -1.40
CA ILE A 366 -4.23 -0.58 -1.10
C ILE A 366 -4.14 0.91 -1.43
N ARG A 367 -3.50 1.69 -0.57
CA ARG A 367 -3.12 3.07 -0.88
C ARG A 367 -1.64 3.15 -1.26
N VAL A 368 -1.33 3.54 -2.49
CA VAL A 368 0.05 3.81 -2.92
C VAL A 368 0.45 5.18 -2.39
N TRP A 369 1.28 5.19 -1.35
CA TRP A 369 1.59 6.37 -0.55
C TRP A 369 2.50 7.39 -1.25
N GLY A 370 2.20 8.68 -1.07
CA GLY A 370 2.77 9.80 -1.83
C GLY A 370 4.27 10.11 -1.65
N GLY A 371 5.01 9.55 -0.69
CA GLY A 371 6.47 9.73 -0.66
C GLY A 371 7.27 8.61 -1.32
N GLY A 372 6.58 7.63 -1.93
CA GLY A 372 7.18 6.51 -2.65
C GLY A 372 7.42 6.81 -4.13
N ILE A 373 6.92 5.92 -5.00
CA ILE A 373 6.98 6.02 -6.46
C ILE A 373 5.60 5.76 -7.07
N PHE A 374 5.39 6.23 -8.30
CA PHE A 374 4.38 5.62 -9.17
C PHE A 374 4.93 4.23 -9.49
N GLU A 375 4.31 3.21 -8.90
CA GLU A 375 4.82 1.84 -8.95
C GLU A 375 5.00 1.32 -10.38
N GLU A 376 5.73 0.21 -10.50
CA GLU A 376 5.90 -0.45 -11.79
C GLU A 376 4.59 -1.08 -12.27
N GLN A 377 4.40 -1.20 -13.59
CA GLN A 377 3.19 -1.80 -14.19
C GLN A 377 2.79 -3.16 -13.57
N PRO A 378 3.73 -4.09 -13.25
CA PRO A 378 3.39 -5.35 -12.59
C PRO A 378 2.63 -5.22 -11.26
N PHE A 379 2.80 -4.12 -10.51
CA PHE A 379 2.03 -3.88 -9.29
C PHE A 379 0.55 -3.66 -9.62
N TYR A 380 0.24 -2.73 -10.52
CA TYR A 380 -1.13 -2.42 -10.88
C TYR A 380 -1.79 -3.55 -11.67
N ASP A 381 -1.04 -4.25 -12.52
CA ASP A 381 -1.50 -5.46 -13.20
C ASP A 381 -1.92 -6.53 -12.18
N ALA A 382 -1.12 -6.76 -11.12
CA ALA A 382 -1.50 -7.67 -10.04
C ALA A 382 -2.75 -7.20 -9.28
N CYS A 383 -2.89 -5.89 -9.02
CA CYS A 383 -4.09 -5.33 -8.41
C CYS A 383 -5.34 -5.52 -9.30
N ASP A 384 -5.21 -5.33 -10.61
CA ASP A 384 -6.28 -5.57 -11.58
C ASP A 384 -6.71 -7.05 -11.60
N GLU A 385 -5.74 -7.97 -11.60
CA GLU A 385 -5.98 -9.42 -11.64
C GLU A 385 -6.59 -9.95 -10.35
N LEU A 386 -6.13 -9.44 -9.20
CA LEU A 386 -6.56 -9.92 -7.88
C LEU A 386 -7.77 -9.16 -7.33
N GLY A 387 -8.21 -8.08 -8.00
CA GLY A 387 -9.38 -7.31 -7.59
C GLY A 387 -9.10 -6.38 -6.41
N ILE A 388 -7.89 -5.86 -6.30
CA ILE A 388 -7.50 -4.93 -5.24
C ILE A 388 -7.72 -3.50 -5.72
N LEU A 389 -8.52 -2.74 -4.99
CA LEU A 389 -8.73 -1.31 -5.27
C LEU A 389 -7.46 -0.53 -4.92
N VAL A 390 -7.11 0.46 -5.74
CA VAL A 390 -5.95 1.32 -5.54
C VAL A 390 -6.42 2.75 -5.30
N TRP A 391 -5.97 3.29 -4.16
CA TRP A 391 -5.92 4.72 -3.90
C TRP A 391 -4.53 5.20 -4.32
N GLN A 392 -4.45 6.05 -5.34
CA GLN A 392 -3.18 6.51 -5.89
C GLN A 392 -2.85 7.93 -5.43
N ASP A 393 -1.82 8.09 -4.61
CA ASP A 393 -1.30 9.44 -4.34
C ASP A 393 -0.44 9.92 -5.52
N PHE A 394 -0.46 11.22 -5.81
CA PHE A 394 0.66 11.88 -6.47
C PHE A 394 1.84 11.97 -5.50
N LEU A 395 3.06 12.05 -6.04
CA LEU A 395 4.26 11.84 -5.25
C LEU A 395 4.71 13.07 -4.44
N PHE A 396 3.87 13.47 -3.49
CA PHE A 396 4.08 14.52 -2.52
C PHE A 396 3.78 13.98 -1.12
N GLY A 397 4.51 14.47 -0.12
CA GLY A 397 4.44 13.91 1.22
C GLY A 397 5.10 14.75 2.31
N CYS A 398 4.33 14.97 3.38
CA CYS A 398 4.67 15.57 4.67
C CYS A 398 5.52 16.85 4.59
N GLY A 399 5.19 17.82 3.74
CA GLY A 399 5.93 19.08 3.70
C GLY A 399 5.33 20.19 2.87
N ASN A 400 5.96 21.37 2.94
CA ASN A 400 5.56 22.54 2.18
C ASN A 400 6.34 22.64 0.87
N TYR A 401 5.79 22.11 -0.22
CA TYR A 401 6.43 22.13 -1.54
C TYR A 401 6.44 23.54 -2.16
N PRO A 402 7.47 23.89 -2.95
CA PRO A 402 7.55 25.18 -3.62
C PRO A 402 6.56 25.26 -4.80
N ALA A 403 6.30 26.47 -5.28
CA ALA A 403 5.43 26.72 -6.44
C ALA A 403 6.00 27.76 -7.41
N PHE A 404 7.32 27.84 -7.53
CA PHE A 404 7.93 28.70 -8.57
C PHE A 404 7.64 28.13 -9.97
N PRO A 405 7.57 28.97 -11.02
CA PRO A 405 7.03 28.58 -12.32
C PRO A 405 7.66 27.31 -12.91
N GLU A 406 8.98 27.17 -12.83
CA GLU A 406 9.69 26.01 -13.38
C GLU A 406 9.32 24.70 -12.66
N PHE A 407 9.08 24.75 -11.35
CA PHE A 407 8.62 23.58 -10.59
C PHE A 407 7.18 23.21 -10.94
N LEU A 408 6.30 24.20 -11.12
CA LEU A 408 4.92 23.96 -11.52
C LEU A 408 4.81 23.32 -12.91
N ASP A 409 5.61 23.78 -13.87
CA ASP A 409 5.70 23.18 -15.20
C ASP A 409 6.20 21.73 -15.13
N LEU A 410 7.21 21.47 -14.31
CA LEU A 410 7.73 20.12 -14.07
C LEU A 410 6.66 19.20 -13.47
N VAL A 411 5.93 19.67 -12.46
CA VAL A 411 4.85 18.92 -11.81
C VAL A 411 3.70 18.62 -12.77
N LYS A 412 3.29 19.59 -13.60
CA LYS A 412 2.24 19.36 -14.62
C LYS A 412 2.67 18.29 -15.62
N ARG A 413 3.91 18.35 -16.13
CA ARG A 413 4.45 17.33 -17.05
C ARG A 413 4.48 15.94 -16.41
N GLU A 414 4.93 15.85 -15.17
CA GLU A 414 4.97 14.61 -14.40
C GLU A 414 3.57 14.02 -14.19
N ALA A 415 2.61 14.85 -13.79
CA ALA A 415 1.24 14.44 -13.57
C ALA A 415 0.59 13.94 -14.87
N ASP A 416 0.77 14.67 -15.97
CA ASP A 416 0.25 14.28 -17.29
C ASP A 416 0.81 12.93 -17.76
N ASP A 417 2.12 12.70 -17.61
CA ASP A 417 2.75 11.46 -18.06
C ASP A 417 2.26 10.26 -17.23
N ASN A 418 2.28 10.37 -15.91
CA ASN A 418 1.92 9.24 -15.03
C ASN A 418 0.43 8.93 -15.03
N VAL A 419 -0.45 9.94 -15.10
CA VAL A 419 -1.90 9.69 -15.27
C VAL A 419 -2.17 8.99 -16.60
N LYS A 420 -1.50 9.38 -17.70
CA LYS A 420 -1.66 8.70 -19.00
C LYS A 420 -1.21 7.24 -18.97
N ILE A 421 -0.12 6.94 -18.27
CA ILE A 421 0.38 5.57 -18.11
C ILE A 421 -0.65 4.71 -17.36
N LEU A 422 -1.19 5.25 -16.25
CA LEU A 422 -1.95 4.46 -15.28
C LEU A 422 -3.46 4.43 -15.50
N ARG A 423 -4.04 5.37 -16.27
CA ARG A 423 -5.50 5.54 -16.42
C ARG A 423 -6.28 4.35 -16.98
N HIS A 424 -5.61 3.34 -17.52
CA HIS A 424 -6.28 2.14 -18.05
C HIS A 424 -6.58 1.10 -16.95
N HIS A 425 -5.92 1.19 -15.80
CA HIS A 425 -6.03 0.19 -14.74
C HIS A 425 -7.40 0.33 -14.06
N PRO A 426 -8.26 -0.70 -14.09
CA PRO A 426 -9.45 -0.70 -13.27
C PRO A 426 -9.07 -0.63 -11.79
N SER A 427 -8.02 -1.23 -11.27
CA SER A 427 -7.76 -1.16 -9.81
C SER A 427 -7.81 0.27 -9.23
N ILE A 428 -7.36 1.29 -9.95
CA ILE A 428 -7.36 2.70 -9.50
C ILE A 428 -8.79 3.27 -9.44
N VAL A 429 -9.23 3.67 -8.24
CA VAL A 429 -10.57 4.22 -7.98
C VAL A 429 -10.57 5.63 -7.39
N ILE A 430 -9.40 6.16 -7.04
CA ILE A 430 -9.23 7.53 -6.54
C ILE A 430 -7.78 7.97 -6.76
N TRP A 431 -7.60 9.27 -7.04
CA TRP A 431 -6.31 9.94 -7.01
C TRP A 431 -6.28 10.97 -5.89
N ALA A 432 -5.20 11.02 -5.11
CA ALA A 432 -4.99 12.01 -4.07
C ALA A 432 -3.77 12.90 -4.35
N GLY A 433 -3.85 14.19 -4.03
CA GLY A 433 -2.81 15.17 -4.38
C GLY A 433 -1.50 15.03 -3.61
N ASN A 434 -1.54 14.56 -2.36
CA ASN A 434 -0.38 14.40 -1.48
C ASN A 434 -0.71 13.52 -0.25
N ASN A 435 0.34 13.15 0.47
CA ASN A 435 0.27 12.65 1.84
C ASN A 435 0.54 13.77 2.87
N GLU A 436 -0.40 14.04 3.76
CA GLU A 436 -0.25 14.88 4.97
C GLU A 436 0.27 16.31 4.77
N ASP A 437 0.34 16.85 3.56
CA ASP A 437 0.86 18.23 3.37
C ASP A 437 -0.09 19.27 3.98
N TYR A 438 -1.41 18.99 4.01
CA TYR A 438 -2.38 19.81 4.73
C TYR A 438 -2.24 19.68 6.26
N GLN A 439 -1.89 18.49 6.78
CA GLN A 439 -1.59 18.33 8.21
C GLN A 439 -0.31 19.06 8.61
N TYR A 440 0.71 19.04 7.74
CA TYR A 440 1.92 19.84 7.91
C TYR A 440 1.60 21.35 7.89
N GLN A 441 0.77 21.78 6.93
CA GLN A 441 0.29 23.16 6.84
C GLN A 441 -0.38 23.61 8.14
N GLU A 442 -1.24 22.77 8.72
CA GLU A 442 -1.91 23.03 10.00
C GLU A 442 -0.93 23.07 11.17
N SER A 443 0.02 22.13 11.27
CA SER A 443 0.98 22.07 12.37
C SER A 443 1.90 23.29 12.41
N GLU A 444 2.29 23.79 11.24
CA GLU A 444 3.15 24.96 11.08
C GLU A 444 2.38 26.29 11.01
N ASN A 445 1.05 26.26 11.10
CA ASN A 445 0.17 27.43 11.00
C ASN A 445 0.41 28.26 9.71
N LEU A 446 0.63 27.59 8.58
CA LEU A 446 0.79 28.27 7.30
C LEU A 446 -0.56 28.81 6.80
N THR A 447 -0.53 29.81 5.92
CA THR A 447 -1.74 30.50 5.44
C THR A 447 -2.56 29.60 4.53
N TYR A 448 -3.75 29.22 5.01
CA TYR A 448 -4.73 28.49 4.22
C TYR A 448 -6.13 29.02 4.53
N ASP A 449 -6.84 29.44 3.49
CA ASP A 449 -8.25 29.86 3.56
C ASP A 449 -9.02 29.13 2.45
N PHE A 450 -9.80 28.12 2.83
CA PHE A 450 -10.57 27.34 1.88
C PHE A 450 -11.59 28.18 1.10
N GLU A 451 -12.15 29.24 1.69
CA GLU A 451 -13.15 30.10 1.03
C GLU A 451 -12.53 30.97 -0.06
N ASN A 452 -11.22 31.22 0.02
CA ASN A 452 -10.49 31.88 -1.04
C ASN A 452 -10.33 30.97 -2.27
N LYS A 453 -11.08 31.28 -3.34
CA LYS A 453 -11.04 30.59 -4.64
C LYS A 453 -10.26 31.33 -5.74
N ASP A 454 -9.55 32.41 -5.40
CA ASP A 454 -8.63 33.08 -6.31
C ASP A 454 -7.31 32.31 -6.37
N GLU A 455 -7.20 31.38 -7.31
CA GLU A 455 -6.07 30.45 -7.46
C GLU A 455 -4.71 31.16 -7.50
N GLU A 456 -4.63 32.31 -8.19
CA GLU A 456 -3.40 33.11 -8.33
C GLU A 456 -2.97 33.78 -7.02
N SER A 457 -3.89 33.96 -6.08
CA SER A 457 -3.55 34.47 -4.76
C SER A 457 -2.85 33.42 -3.89
N TRP A 458 -3.10 32.12 -4.14
CA TRP A 458 -2.51 31.03 -3.35
C TRP A 458 -0.99 30.97 -3.51
N LEU A 459 -0.48 31.27 -4.71
CA LEU A 459 0.95 31.37 -5.01
C LEU A 459 1.69 32.44 -4.20
N LYS A 460 0.97 33.38 -3.58
CA LYS A 460 1.52 34.48 -2.79
C LYS A 460 1.47 34.21 -1.29
N THR A 461 0.95 33.06 -0.89
CA THR A 461 0.90 32.61 0.50
C THR A 461 2.22 31.92 0.90
N ASP A 462 2.37 31.63 2.18
CA ASP A 462 3.45 30.77 2.68
C ASP A 462 3.12 29.28 2.63
N PHE A 463 1.99 28.89 2.04
CA PHE A 463 1.66 27.51 1.63
C PHE A 463 1.28 27.46 0.14
N PRO A 464 2.21 27.82 -0.76
CA PRO A 464 1.90 27.93 -2.18
C PRO A 464 1.67 26.55 -2.84
N ALA A 465 2.09 25.46 -2.17
CA ALA A 465 1.83 24.07 -2.56
C ALA A 465 0.35 23.78 -2.83
N ARG A 466 -0.57 24.52 -2.20
CA ARG A 466 -2.01 24.47 -2.49
C ARG A 466 -2.33 24.56 -3.99
N TYR A 467 -1.58 25.37 -4.74
CA TYR A 467 -1.77 25.51 -6.19
C TYR A 467 -1.45 24.21 -6.94
N ILE A 468 -0.50 23.42 -6.46
CA ILE A 468 -0.23 22.08 -7.03
C ILE A 468 -1.48 21.21 -6.84
N TYR A 469 -1.97 21.10 -5.60
CA TYR A 469 -3.01 20.14 -5.24
C TYR A 469 -4.41 20.53 -5.74
N GLU A 470 -4.84 21.77 -5.53
CA GLU A 470 -6.21 22.18 -5.87
C GLU A 470 -6.36 22.67 -7.31
N LYS A 471 -5.26 23.00 -7.99
CA LYS A 471 -5.26 23.49 -9.37
C LYS A 471 -4.60 22.52 -10.34
N ILE A 472 -3.28 22.34 -10.31
CA ILE A 472 -2.55 21.57 -11.34
C ILE A 472 -2.99 20.10 -11.41
N LEU A 473 -2.97 19.41 -10.27
CA LEU A 473 -3.29 17.98 -10.21
C LEU A 473 -4.79 17.73 -10.42
N SER A 474 -5.63 18.60 -9.84
CA SER A 474 -7.09 18.62 -10.03
C SER A 474 -7.48 18.77 -11.50
N ASP A 475 -6.91 19.75 -12.22
CA ASP A 475 -7.18 19.96 -13.64
C ASP A 475 -6.66 18.80 -14.50
N THR A 476 -5.48 18.27 -14.17
CA THR A 476 -4.93 17.09 -14.85
C THR A 476 -5.86 15.87 -14.75
N CYS A 477 -6.38 15.59 -13.55
CA CYS A 477 -7.34 14.50 -13.36
C CYS A 477 -8.64 14.77 -14.12
N ARG A 478 -9.17 15.99 -14.07
CA ARG A 478 -10.39 16.40 -14.80
C ARG A 478 -10.25 16.23 -16.31
N GLU A 479 -9.07 16.52 -16.86
CA GLU A 479 -8.78 16.42 -18.30
C GLU A 479 -8.62 14.96 -18.75
N LEU A 480 -7.80 14.18 -18.02
CA LEU A 480 -7.34 12.87 -18.45
C LEU A 480 -8.20 11.71 -17.95
N ILE A 481 -8.79 11.85 -16.75
CA ILE A 481 -9.57 10.81 -16.04
C ILE A 481 -10.79 11.41 -15.32
N PRO A 482 -11.70 12.13 -16.02
CA PRO A 482 -12.83 12.82 -15.39
C PRO A 482 -13.79 11.90 -14.63
N ASP A 483 -13.75 10.60 -14.91
CA ASP A 483 -14.62 9.58 -14.32
C ASP A 483 -14.02 8.96 -13.04
N VAL A 484 -12.79 9.35 -12.65
CA VAL A 484 -12.13 8.90 -11.42
C VAL A 484 -12.09 10.06 -10.41
N PRO A 485 -12.59 9.87 -9.18
CA PRO A 485 -12.53 10.88 -8.13
C PRO A 485 -11.11 11.40 -7.87
N TYR A 486 -11.01 12.72 -7.67
CA TYR A 486 -9.80 13.40 -7.21
C TYR A 486 -10.00 13.96 -5.80
N HIS A 487 -9.01 13.76 -4.94
CA HIS A 487 -8.98 14.20 -3.55
C HIS A 487 -7.75 15.10 -3.31
N PRO A 488 -7.86 16.32 -2.78
CA PRO A 488 -6.71 17.24 -2.70
C PRO A 488 -5.51 16.75 -1.88
N GLY A 489 -5.73 15.90 -0.87
CA GLY A 489 -4.66 15.29 -0.07
C GLY A 489 -5.23 14.26 0.92
N SER A 490 -4.39 13.36 1.43
CA SER A 490 -4.76 12.38 2.45
C SER A 490 -4.01 12.75 3.74
N PRO A 491 -4.67 13.19 4.83
CA PRO A 491 -6.11 13.38 4.98
C PRO A 491 -6.60 14.75 4.48
N TRP A 492 -7.88 14.84 4.11
CA TRP A 492 -8.52 16.12 3.76
C TRP A 492 -10.02 16.19 4.08
N GLY A 493 -10.38 17.06 5.03
CA GLY A 493 -11.73 17.25 5.56
C GLY A 493 -12.59 18.29 4.82
N LYS A 494 -12.56 18.32 3.49
CA LYS A 494 -13.26 19.37 2.69
C LYS A 494 -12.78 20.79 2.95
N GLY A 495 -11.47 20.95 3.09
CA GLY A 495 -10.83 22.22 3.40
C GLY A 495 -11.10 22.74 4.81
N ARG A 496 -11.64 21.88 5.68
CA ARG A 496 -11.66 22.07 7.12
C ARG A 496 -10.43 21.40 7.74
N ASP A 497 -10.38 21.45 9.07
CA ASP A 497 -9.41 20.72 9.90
C ASP A 497 -9.29 19.27 9.44
N THR A 498 -8.05 18.83 9.21
CA THR A 498 -7.74 17.46 8.77
C THR A 498 -8.12 16.37 9.79
N HIS A 499 -8.41 16.75 11.04
CA HIS A 499 -8.90 15.87 12.10
C HIS A 499 -10.44 15.88 12.21
N ASP A 500 -11.17 16.62 11.34
CA ASP A 500 -12.64 16.61 11.31
C ASP A 500 -13.15 15.21 10.96
N ASN A 501 -13.59 14.47 11.98
CA ASN A 501 -14.08 13.10 11.84
C ASN A 501 -15.46 12.99 11.16
N THR A 502 -16.05 14.10 10.71
CA THR A 502 -17.40 14.13 10.14
C THR A 502 -17.45 14.12 8.63
N VAL A 503 -16.33 14.36 7.93
CA VAL A 503 -16.22 14.43 6.47
C VAL A 503 -14.85 13.93 6.00
N GLY A 504 -14.76 13.47 4.75
CA GLY A 504 -13.47 13.07 4.17
C GLY A 504 -12.84 11.86 4.85
N ASP A 505 -11.53 11.78 4.78
CA ASP A 505 -10.69 10.79 5.44
C ASP A 505 -9.86 11.43 6.57
N ILE A 506 -9.35 10.60 7.49
CA ILE A 506 -8.47 11.02 8.58
C ILE A 506 -7.26 10.10 8.71
N HIS A 507 -6.15 10.65 9.20
CA HIS A 507 -5.00 9.87 9.68
C HIS A 507 -5.05 9.82 11.21
N GLN A 508 -5.30 8.64 11.77
CA GLN A 508 -5.48 8.44 13.21
C GLN A 508 -4.17 8.06 13.90
N TRP A 509 -3.31 9.06 14.11
CA TRP A 509 -2.01 8.87 14.73
C TRP A 509 -1.98 9.08 16.25
N ASN A 510 -3.11 9.35 16.91
CA ASN A 510 -3.11 9.61 18.37
C ASN A 510 -2.73 8.40 19.21
N VAL A 511 -2.78 7.18 18.68
CA VAL A 511 -2.25 6.01 19.39
C VAL A 511 -0.72 6.02 19.32
N TRP A 512 -0.10 6.09 18.14
CA TRP A 512 1.37 6.01 18.08
C TRP A 512 2.09 7.35 18.28
N HIS A 513 1.88 8.32 17.40
CA HIS A 513 2.65 9.58 17.38
C HIS A 513 2.06 10.68 18.28
N GLY A 514 0.74 10.85 18.27
CA GLY A 514 0.04 11.98 18.88
C GLY A 514 -0.07 11.91 20.39
N THR A 515 -1.28 11.95 20.93
CA THR A 515 -1.51 11.99 22.38
C THR A 515 -1.20 10.70 23.14
N GLN A 516 -0.80 9.64 22.42
CA GLN A 516 -0.51 8.29 22.93
C GLN A 516 -1.72 7.69 23.66
N GLU A 517 -2.89 7.77 23.02
CA GLU A 517 -4.12 7.18 23.52
C GLU A 517 -4.02 5.67 23.65
N LYS A 518 -4.73 5.14 24.65
CA LYS A 518 -4.94 3.70 24.78
C LYS A 518 -5.61 3.14 23.53
N TYR A 519 -5.05 2.07 22.94
CA TYR A 519 -5.62 1.45 21.73
C TYR A 519 -7.06 0.96 21.95
N GLN A 520 -7.47 0.66 23.19
CA GLN A 520 -8.84 0.26 23.50
C GLN A 520 -9.89 1.36 23.23
N ASN A 521 -9.47 2.61 22.97
CA ASN A 521 -10.34 3.74 22.67
C ASN A 521 -10.61 3.94 21.17
N PHE A 522 -10.27 3.00 20.28
CA PHE A 522 -10.49 3.20 18.83
C PHE A 522 -11.95 3.48 18.45
N ASP A 523 -12.93 3.05 19.25
CA ASP A 523 -14.34 3.41 19.07
C ASP A 523 -14.60 4.93 19.12
N LYS A 524 -13.75 5.68 19.81
CA LYS A 524 -13.80 7.15 19.93
C LYS A 524 -12.85 7.86 18.97
N LEU A 525 -11.91 7.13 18.36
CA LEU A 525 -10.84 7.66 17.51
C LEU A 525 -11.10 7.40 16.01
N GLY A 526 -12.36 7.16 15.61
CA GLY A 526 -12.72 6.93 14.21
C GLY A 526 -13.08 8.19 13.42
N GLY A 527 -13.16 8.03 12.10
CA GLY A 527 -13.69 9.00 11.15
C GLY A 527 -14.57 8.32 10.08
N ARG A 528 -14.97 9.07 9.05
CA ARG A 528 -15.77 8.52 7.93
C ARG A 528 -15.00 7.50 7.13
N PHE A 529 -13.70 7.74 6.97
CA PHE A 529 -12.72 6.82 6.42
C PHE A 529 -11.41 7.04 7.17
N VAL A 530 -10.77 5.99 7.68
CA VAL A 530 -9.44 6.10 8.31
C VAL A 530 -8.42 5.62 7.30
N SER A 531 -7.73 6.55 6.65
CA SER A 531 -6.78 6.29 5.56
C SER A 531 -5.37 6.02 6.04
N GLU A 532 -5.04 6.33 7.30
CA GLU A 532 -3.83 5.85 7.98
C GLU A 532 -4.05 5.66 9.48
N PHE A 533 -3.42 4.64 10.04
CA PHE A 533 -3.24 4.40 11.47
C PHE A 533 -2.26 3.22 11.64
N GLY A 534 -1.55 3.12 12.76
CA GLY A 534 -0.59 2.03 12.90
C GLY A 534 -0.09 1.78 14.32
N MET A 535 0.58 0.65 14.47
CA MET A 535 1.41 0.31 15.62
C MET A 535 2.66 -0.45 15.14
N GLU A 536 3.84 -0.15 15.69
CA GLU A 536 5.05 -0.90 15.35
C GLU A 536 5.11 -2.27 16.01
N ALA A 537 5.81 -3.19 15.32
CA ALA A 537 6.33 -4.41 15.93
C ALA A 537 7.60 -4.88 15.23
N PHE A 538 8.40 -5.62 15.99
CA PHE A 538 9.62 -6.25 15.48
C PHE A 538 9.28 -7.25 14.36
N PRO A 539 10.13 -7.40 13.34
CA PRO A 539 9.94 -8.38 12.28
C PRO A 539 10.23 -9.80 12.79
N ASN A 540 10.11 -10.80 11.91
CA ASN A 540 10.48 -12.16 12.27
C ASN A 540 11.96 -12.25 12.71
N ILE A 541 12.29 -13.16 13.63
CA ILE A 541 13.68 -13.33 14.09
C ILE A 541 14.66 -13.61 12.95
N LYS A 542 14.24 -14.35 11.91
CA LYS A 542 15.06 -14.62 10.73
C LYS A 542 15.36 -13.35 9.92
N THR A 543 14.45 -12.39 9.94
CA THR A 543 14.65 -11.07 9.32
C THR A 543 15.64 -10.24 10.14
N ILE A 544 15.56 -10.29 11.47
CA ILE A 544 16.56 -9.65 12.35
C ILE A 544 17.95 -10.24 12.12
N GLU A 545 18.06 -11.57 12.13
CA GLU A 545 19.32 -12.26 11.89
C GLU A 545 19.91 -11.96 10.50
N SER A 546 19.07 -11.61 9.52
CA SER A 546 19.54 -11.27 8.17
C SER A 546 20.32 -9.96 8.10
N PHE A 547 20.11 -9.02 9.04
CA PHE A 547 20.87 -7.77 9.10
C PHE A 547 21.97 -7.78 10.18
N LEU A 548 22.06 -8.84 10.99
CA LEU A 548 23.13 -8.99 11.98
C LEU A 548 24.38 -9.63 11.33
N PRO A 549 25.57 -9.00 11.38
CA PRO A 549 26.78 -9.50 10.74
C PRO A 549 27.16 -10.95 11.08
N LEU A 550 26.89 -11.40 12.31
CA LEU A 550 27.13 -12.78 12.77
C LEU A 550 25.84 -13.61 12.89
N GLY A 551 24.71 -13.10 12.37
CA GLY A 551 23.40 -13.75 12.42
C GLY A 551 22.98 -14.13 13.83
N LYS A 552 22.62 -15.40 14.04
CA LYS A 552 22.17 -15.92 15.35
C LYS A 552 23.21 -15.82 16.48
N ASP A 553 24.48 -15.79 16.12
CA ASP A 553 25.61 -15.79 17.07
C ASP A 553 26.10 -14.35 17.36
N ASP A 554 25.40 -13.34 16.83
CA ASP A 554 25.75 -11.94 16.98
C ASP A 554 25.46 -11.42 18.41
N PRO A 555 26.41 -10.72 19.05
CA PRO A 555 26.19 -10.13 20.36
C PRO A 555 25.06 -9.09 20.38
N ASP A 556 24.72 -8.49 19.23
CA ASP A 556 23.63 -7.53 19.10
C ASP A 556 22.26 -8.21 18.91
N ARG A 557 22.15 -9.54 19.06
CA ARG A 557 20.87 -10.28 18.96
C ARG A 557 19.98 -10.12 20.21
N TYR A 558 19.67 -8.87 20.57
CA TYR A 558 18.72 -8.50 21.63
C TYR A 558 18.06 -7.14 21.30
N PRO A 559 16.85 -6.83 21.84
CA PRO A 559 16.05 -5.70 21.35
C PRO A 559 16.69 -4.32 21.42
N GLN A 560 17.37 -4.00 22.52
CA GLN A 560 17.99 -2.68 22.76
C GLN A 560 19.46 -2.64 22.31
N SER A 561 19.84 -3.52 21.39
CA SER A 561 21.21 -3.52 20.88
C SER A 561 21.39 -2.36 19.91
N SER A 562 22.64 -1.94 19.76
CA SER A 562 22.93 -0.79 18.92
C SER A 562 22.49 -1.01 17.47
N THR A 563 22.63 -2.23 16.95
CA THR A 563 22.26 -2.58 15.57
C THR A 563 20.76 -2.80 15.39
N VAL A 564 20.08 -3.40 16.37
CA VAL A 564 18.63 -3.64 16.29
C VAL A 564 17.86 -2.31 16.41
N ASP A 565 18.25 -1.43 17.34
CA ASP A 565 17.68 -0.08 17.46
C ASP A 565 17.96 0.76 16.20
N PHE A 566 19.14 0.59 15.56
CA PHE A 566 19.46 1.32 14.32
C PHE A 566 18.54 0.96 13.13
N HIS A 567 17.99 -0.27 13.15
CA HIS A 567 16.96 -0.74 12.24
C HIS A 567 15.54 -0.48 12.77
N ASN A 568 15.37 0.56 13.58
CA ASN A 568 14.09 1.21 13.80
C ASN A 568 14.30 2.71 13.57
N LYS A 569 13.59 3.28 12.59
CA LYS A 569 13.77 4.67 12.15
C LYS A 569 12.74 5.62 12.76
N ALA A 570 11.77 5.11 13.50
CA ALA A 570 10.73 5.95 14.06
C ALA A 570 11.25 6.71 15.27
N ASP A 571 11.01 8.02 15.29
CA ASP A 571 11.42 8.86 16.41
C ASP A 571 10.72 8.43 17.71
N GLY A 572 11.50 8.19 18.77
CA GLY A 572 11.02 7.79 20.09
C GLY A 572 10.42 6.38 20.18
N HIS A 573 10.71 5.49 19.22
CA HIS A 573 10.20 4.12 19.18
C HIS A 573 10.48 3.33 20.47
N GLU A 574 11.66 3.50 21.09
CA GLU A 574 12.07 2.75 22.29
C GLU A 574 11.06 2.97 23.42
N ARG A 575 10.69 4.24 23.61
CA ARG A 575 9.72 4.65 24.63
C ARG A 575 8.31 4.22 24.27
N ARG A 576 7.90 4.36 23.00
CA ARG A 576 6.53 4.06 22.55
C ARG A 576 6.22 2.57 22.63
N ILE A 577 7.10 1.71 22.11
CA ILE A 577 6.93 0.24 22.22
C ILE A 577 6.87 -0.16 23.70
N ALA A 578 7.81 0.32 24.52
CA ALA A 578 7.85 -0.02 25.94
C ALA A 578 6.59 0.42 26.70
N LEU A 579 6.06 1.62 26.39
CA LEU A 579 4.81 2.14 26.95
C LEU A 579 3.65 1.16 26.68
N TYR A 580 3.42 0.83 25.41
CA TYR A 580 2.30 -0.04 25.03
C TYR A 580 2.41 -1.44 25.61
N LEU A 581 3.62 -2.00 25.69
CA LEU A 581 3.83 -3.28 26.34
C LEU A 581 3.52 -3.22 27.85
N VAL A 582 4.11 -2.26 28.59
CA VAL A 582 3.90 -2.10 30.05
C VAL A 582 2.44 -1.78 30.40
N GLU A 583 1.75 -1.02 29.56
CA GLU A 583 0.36 -0.69 29.80
C GLU A 583 -0.56 -1.90 29.65
N ASN A 584 -0.22 -2.84 28.77
CA ASN A 584 -1.18 -3.85 28.31
C ASN A 584 -0.85 -5.29 28.68
N MET A 585 0.42 -5.70 28.79
CA MET A 585 0.76 -7.11 29.01
C MET A 585 2.00 -7.32 29.89
N GLN A 586 2.07 -8.50 30.52
CA GLN A 586 3.34 -8.98 31.10
C GLN A 586 4.18 -9.55 29.96
N TYR A 587 5.45 -9.16 29.87
CA TYR A 587 6.35 -9.58 28.79
C TYR A 587 7.77 -9.80 29.33
N SER A 588 8.57 -10.55 28.58
CA SER A 588 10.00 -10.71 28.83
C SER A 588 10.80 -10.23 27.61
N PRO A 589 11.84 -9.41 27.78
CA PRO A 589 12.74 -9.03 26.69
C PRO A 589 13.68 -10.18 26.25
N ASN A 590 13.81 -11.24 27.07
CA ASN A 590 14.71 -12.36 26.82
C ASN A 590 13.99 -13.71 26.93
N PRO A 591 14.23 -14.66 26.00
CA PRO A 591 15.01 -14.48 24.77
C PRO A 591 14.29 -13.55 23.78
N ILE A 592 15.00 -12.99 22.79
CA ILE A 592 14.46 -11.96 21.87
C ILE A 592 13.19 -12.41 21.15
N GLU A 593 13.03 -13.69 20.86
CA GLU A 593 11.84 -14.29 20.25
C GLU A 593 10.58 -14.04 21.08
N GLN A 594 10.71 -14.04 22.42
CA GLN A 594 9.61 -13.70 23.31
C GLN A 594 9.24 -12.21 23.23
N TYR A 595 10.24 -11.34 23.06
CA TYR A 595 10.01 -9.91 22.86
C TYR A 595 9.35 -9.62 21.51
N ILE A 596 9.82 -10.26 20.43
CA ILE A 596 9.20 -10.20 19.11
C ILE A 596 7.74 -10.63 19.18
N TYR A 597 7.47 -11.77 19.82
CA TYR A 597 6.10 -12.24 20.04
C TYR A 597 5.25 -11.20 20.79
N SER A 598 5.76 -10.63 21.88
CA SER A 598 5.02 -9.63 22.66
C SER A 598 4.74 -8.36 21.86
N THR A 599 5.70 -7.84 21.09
CA THR A 599 5.48 -6.66 20.24
C THR A 599 4.47 -6.95 19.12
N GLN A 600 4.58 -8.10 18.45
CA GLN A 600 3.64 -8.51 17.40
C GLN A 600 2.24 -8.85 17.94
N LEU A 601 2.13 -9.41 19.14
CA LEU A 601 0.84 -9.58 19.82
C LEU A 601 0.22 -8.21 20.12
N MET A 602 1.01 -7.26 20.63
CA MET A 602 0.53 -5.89 20.90
C MET A 602 0.01 -5.26 19.60
N GLN A 603 0.82 -5.27 18.52
CA GLN A 603 0.42 -4.78 17.21
C GLN A 603 -0.87 -5.47 16.73
N GLY A 604 -0.93 -6.80 16.87
CA GLY A 604 -2.11 -7.60 16.52
C GLY A 604 -3.39 -7.19 17.27
N GLU A 605 -3.32 -7.00 18.59
CA GLU A 605 -4.48 -6.58 19.43
C GLU A 605 -4.92 -5.14 19.12
N CYS A 606 -3.95 -4.25 18.91
CA CYS A 606 -4.19 -2.85 18.56
C CYS A 606 -4.92 -2.74 17.22
N LEU A 607 -4.35 -3.32 16.16
CA LEU A 607 -4.94 -3.25 14.82
C LEU A 607 -6.27 -4.01 14.76
N ALA A 608 -6.38 -5.19 15.39
CA ALA A 608 -7.65 -5.91 15.44
C ALA A 608 -8.75 -5.06 16.07
N SER A 609 -8.43 -4.32 17.14
CA SER A 609 -9.39 -3.43 17.79
C SER A 609 -9.85 -2.29 16.89
N ALA A 610 -8.94 -1.66 16.16
CA ALA A 610 -9.25 -0.60 15.20
C ALA A 610 -10.21 -1.10 14.10
N TYR A 611 -9.81 -2.12 13.33
CA TYR A 611 -10.64 -2.67 12.24
C TYR A 611 -12.01 -3.10 12.74
N ARG A 612 -12.06 -3.86 13.84
CA ARG A 612 -13.29 -4.37 14.43
C ARG A 612 -14.26 -3.26 14.82
N LEU A 613 -13.77 -2.24 15.55
CA LEU A 613 -14.61 -1.18 16.11
C LEU A 613 -15.05 -0.18 15.03
N TRP A 614 -14.22 0.10 14.03
CA TRP A 614 -14.60 0.96 12.91
C TRP A 614 -15.51 0.24 11.91
N LYS A 615 -15.25 -1.02 11.58
CA LYS A 615 -16.16 -1.83 10.75
C LYS A 615 -17.52 -2.03 11.40
N ARG A 616 -17.62 -2.06 12.74
CA ARG A 616 -18.91 -2.04 13.46
C ARG A 616 -19.77 -0.84 13.07
N GLN A 617 -19.17 0.27 12.64
CA GLN A 617 -19.84 1.50 12.24
C GLN A 617 -20.33 1.48 10.77
N TRP A 618 -20.08 0.41 10.02
CA TRP A 618 -20.67 0.15 8.70
C TRP A 618 -22.10 -0.40 8.85
N LYS A 619 -23.07 0.43 9.27
CA LYS A 619 -24.41 0.00 9.72
C LYS A 619 -25.49 -0.02 8.61
N GLY A 620 -25.04 -0.11 7.37
CA GLY A 620 -25.90 -0.18 6.18
C GLY A 620 -26.42 1.19 5.69
N PRO A 621 -27.42 1.19 4.78
CA PRO A 621 -27.81 2.37 4.01
C PRO A 621 -28.21 3.61 4.83
N GLY A 622 -27.46 4.69 4.63
CA GLY A 622 -27.60 5.97 5.33
C GLY A 622 -26.97 5.99 6.73
N ARG A 623 -26.30 4.92 7.16
CA ARG A 623 -25.58 4.80 8.44
C ARG A 623 -24.17 4.24 8.24
N GLU A 624 -23.56 4.61 7.13
CA GLU A 624 -22.18 4.32 6.76
C GLU A 624 -21.22 5.25 7.54
N TYR A 625 -21.20 5.14 8.86
CA TYR A 625 -20.51 6.12 9.73
C TYR A 625 -18.99 6.02 9.68
N CYS A 626 -18.47 4.83 9.38
CA CYS A 626 -17.09 4.57 8.98
C CYS A 626 -17.11 3.51 7.89
N ALA A 627 -16.40 3.75 6.80
CA ALA A 627 -16.44 2.91 5.61
C ALA A 627 -15.07 2.42 5.12
N GLY A 628 -13.99 2.77 5.82
CA GLY A 628 -12.66 2.32 5.46
C GLY A 628 -11.67 2.43 6.61
N ALA A 629 -10.69 1.54 6.57
CA ALA A 629 -9.58 1.45 7.50
C ALA A 629 -8.36 0.91 6.74
N LEU A 630 -7.38 1.77 6.48
CA LEU A 630 -6.12 1.41 5.85
C LEU A 630 -5.00 1.50 6.89
N VAL A 631 -4.39 0.37 7.21
CA VAL A 631 -3.28 0.32 8.17
C VAL A 631 -2.01 0.82 7.50
N TRP A 632 -1.31 1.73 8.17
CA TRP A 632 0.09 2.01 7.96
C TRP A 632 0.88 0.92 8.69
N GLN A 633 1.46 -0.07 8.01
CA GLN A 633 1.54 -0.27 6.55
C GLN A 633 1.54 -1.77 6.20
N ILE A 634 1.46 -2.14 4.91
CA ILE A 634 1.51 -3.56 4.50
C ILE A 634 2.93 -4.15 4.51
N ASN A 635 3.91 -3.41 3.97
CA ASN A 635 5.23 -3.92 3.58
C ASN A 635 6.39 -3.04 4.08
N ASP A 636 7.62 -3.52 3.90
CA ASP A 636 8.88 -2.81 4.22
C ASP A 636 9.79 -2.70 2.98
N CYS A 637 10.60 -1.63 2.90
CA CYS A 637 11.59 -1.43 1.81
C CYS A 637 12.99 -2.01 2.13
N TRP A 638 13.20 -2.50 3.35
CA TRP A 638 14.43 -3.09 3.87
C TRP A 638 14.16 -3.84 5.18
N PRO A 639 15.08 -4.70 5.67
CA PRO A 639 14.90 -5.41 6.93
C PRO A 639 14.84 -4.45 8.14
N VAL A 640 13.67 -4.26 8.76
CA VAL A 640 13.46 -3.20 9.75
C VAL A 640 12.38 -3.55 10.78
N THR A 641 12.41 -2.88 11.95
CA THR A 641 11.26 -2.75 12.84
C THR A 641 10.43 -1.54 12.42
N SER A 642 9.16 -1.77 12.12
CA SER A 642 8.24 -0.77 11.56
C SER A 642 6.79 -1.14 11.88
N TRP A 643 5.87 -0.33 11.39
CA TRP A 643 4.42 -0.62 11.41
C TRP A 643 3.96 -1.67 10.40
N ALA A 644 4.85 -2.18 9.53
CA ALA A 644 4.47 -3.17 8.54
C ALA A 644 3.83 -4.41 9.18
N ILE A 645 2.77 -4.94 8.59
CA ILE A 645 2.15 -6.21 9.03
C ILE A 645 2.77 -7.44 8.34
N VAL A 646 3.61 -7.23 7.33
CA VAL A 646 4.46 -8.24 6.68
C VAL A 646 5.85 -7.63 6.50
N ASP A 647 6.90 -8.35 6.91
CA ASP A 647 8.27 -7.83 6.79
C ASP A 647 8.85 -7.90 5.36
N TYR A 648 10.01 -7.28 5.16
CA TYR A 648 10.71 -7.16 3.87
C TYR A 648 10.84 -8.46 3.07
N TYR A 649 10.91 -9.62 3.74
CA TYR A 649 11.06 -10.93 3.09
C TYR A 649 9.74 -11.65 2.86
N LEU A 650 8.61 -10.92 2.80
CA LEU A 650 7.27 -11.49 2.63
C LEU A 650 6.86 -12.41 3.80
N ARG A 651 7.39 -12.18 5.01
CA ARG A 651 7.00 -12.96 6.20
C ARG A 651 5.89 -12.24 6.95
N PRO A 652 4.66 -12.80 7.02
CA PRO A 652 3.57 -12.14 7.75
C PRO A 652 3.86 -12.07 9.26
N LYS A 653 3.78 -10.87 9.83
CA LYS A 653 3.77 -10.68 11.30
C LYS A 653 2.42 -11.15 11.84
N HIS A 654 2.32 -11.34 13.16
CA HIS A 654 1.05 -11.79 13.75
C HIS A 654 -0.15 -10.87 13.46
N ALA A 655 0.10 -9.57 13.31
CA ALA A 655 -0.93 -8.61 12.95
C ALA A 655 -1.58 -8.85 11.58
N TYR A 656 -0.85 -9.41 10.60
CA TYR A 656 -1.45 -9.80 9.32
C TYR A 656 -2.63 -10.75 9.51
N TYR A 657 -2.47 -11.74 10.39
CA TYR A 657 -3.49 -12.74 10.66
C TYR A 657 -4.67 -12.16 11.45
N THR A 658 -4.43 -11.21 12.36
CA THR A 658 -5.52 -10.53 13.05
C THR A 658 -6.34 -9.66 12.11
N VAL A 659 -5.68 -8.86 11.26
CA VAL A 659 -6.34 -8.08 10.20
C VAL A 659 -7.11 -8.99 9.24
N LYS A 660 -6.53 -10.13 8.84
CA LYS A 660 -7.20 -11.12 7.98
C LYS A 660 -8.51 -11.64 8.56
N ARG A 661 -8.56 -11.89 9.88
CA ARG A 661 -9.79 -12.29 10.58
C ARG A 661 -10.77 -11.14 10.70
N GLU A 662 -10.30 -9.95 11.03
CA GLU A 662 -11.14 -8.75 11.09
C GLU A 662 -11.61 -8.27 9.72
N MET A 663 -11.05 -8.75 8.62
CA MET A 663 -11.52 -8.45 7.27
C MET A 663 -12.22 -9.65 6.60
N ALA A 664 -12.46 -10.73 7.34
CA ALA A 664 -13.20 -11.87 6.81
C ALA A 664 -14.62 -11.47 6.33
N PRO A 665 -15.15 -12.08 5.25
CA PRO A 665 -16.48 -11.74 4.70
C PRO A 665 -17.61 -11.83 5.73
N LEU A 666 -17.47 -12.72 6.72
CA LEU A 666 -18.31 -12.76 7.90
C LEU A 666 -17.40 -12.76 9.14
N SER A 667 -17.74 -11.94 10.12
CA SER A 667 -17.02 -11.87 11.39
C SER A 667 -17.97 -11.60 12.55
N CYS A 668 -17.57 -12.06 13.73
CA CYS A 668 -18.22 -11.76 15.00
C CYS A 668 -17.36 -10.72 15.71
N GLY A 669 -17.97 -9.68 16.27
CA GLY A 669 -17.28 -8.72 17.12
C GLY A 669 -17.80 -8.77 18.53
N ILE A 670 -16.90 -8.54 19.49
CA ILE A 670 -17.23 -8.38 20.90
C ILE A 670 -16.46 -7.18 21.44
N THR A 671 -17.11 -6.29 22.18
CA THR A 671 -16.44 -5.28 23.02
C THR A 671 -16.92 -5.40 24.45
N ARG A 672 -16.05 -5.00 25.39
CA ARG A 672 -16.32 -5.00 26.82
C ARG A 672 -16.28 -3.57 27.34
N THR A 673 -17.37 -3.12 27.95
CA THR A 673 -17.47 -1.77 28.53
C THR A 673 -17.61 -1.85 30.05
N LEU A 674 -17.01 -0.88 30.74
CA LEU A 674 -17.09 -0.71 32.18
C LEU A 674 -17.81 0.61 32.48
N THR A 675 -18.95 0.53 33.16
CA THR A 675 -19.67 1.71 33.64
C THR A 675 -19.61 1.76 35.16
N THR A 676 -19.18 2.90 35.71
CA THR A 676 -19.18 3.16 37.15
C THR A 676 -20.18 4.28 37.46
N THR A 677 -21.16 4.01 38.31
CA THR A 677 -22.19 4.98 38.69
C THR A 677 -22.14 5.21 40.21
N PRO A 678 -21.70 6.39 40.67
CA PRO A 678 -21.86 6.77 42.07
C PRO A 678 -23.35 6.75 42.44
N ARG A 679 -23.70 6.13 43.57
CA ARG A 679 -25.11 6.06 44.03
C ARG A 679 -25.71 7.43 44.32
N ASP A 680 -24.85 8.41 44.59
CA ASP A 680 -25.19 9.82 44.66
C ASP A 680 -23.98 10.68 44.26
N LYS A 681 -24.22 11.96 43.95
CA LYS A 681 -23.16 12.88 43.46
C LYS A 681 -22.06 13.21 44.47
N HIS A 682 -22.23 12.82 45.74
CA HIS A 682 -21.31 13.12 46.84
C HIS A 682 -20.55 11.89 47.35
N THR A 683 -20.86 10.68 46.87
CA THR A 683 -20.14 9.47 47.29
C THR A 683 -18.95 9.16 46.38
N ARG A 684 -17.83 8.80 47.02
CA ARG A 684 -16.68 8.14 46.37
C ARG A 684 -16.54 6.68 46.80
N VAL A 685 -17.46 6.19 47.64
CA VAL A 685 -17.39 4.85 48.28
C VAL A 685 -18.47 3.93 47.73
N TYR A 686 -19.68 4.43 47.51
CA TYR A 686 -20.80 3.66 47.01
C TYR A 686 -20.93 3.85 45.51
N VAL A 687 -20.12 3.12 44.76
CA VAL A 687 -20.08 3.16 43.29
C VAL A 687 -20.53 1.81 42.78
N ASP A 688 -21.65 1.78 42.07
CA ASP A 688 -22.11 0.57 41.38
C ASP A 688 -21.29 0.40 40.09
N THR A 689 -20.77 -0.81 39.88
CA THR A 689 -19.88 -1.11 38.76
C THR A 689 -20.55 -2.13 37.86
N LYS A 690 -20.55 -1.88 36.55
CA LYS A 690 -21.20 -2.76 35.58
C LYS A 690 -20.26 -3.06 34.42
N HIS A 691 -19.91 -4.33 34.27
CA HIS A 691 -19.21 -4.84 33.09
C HIS A 691 -20.22 -5.39 32.09
N THR A 692 -20.25 -4.81 30.89
CA THR A 692 -21.16 -5.21 29.81
C THR A 692 -20.36 -5.72 28.62
N ILE A 693 -20.87 -6.77 27.99
CA ILE A 693 -20.38 -7.31 26.73
C ILE A 693 -21.39 -6.95 25.64
N GLU A 694 -20.91 -6.36 24.56
CA GLU A 694 -21.68 -6.04 23.38
C GLU A 694 -21.21 -6.92 22.23
N ILE A 695 -22.13 -7.65 21.62
CA ILE A 695 -21.86 -8.62 20.54
C ILE A 695 -22.57 -8.15 19.28
N TRP A 696 -21.87 -8.17 18.15
CA TRP A 696 -22.42 -7.88 16.83
C TRP A 696 -21.86 -8.83 15.77
N GLY A 697 -22.54 -8.89 14.63
CA GLY A 697 -22.06 -9.59 13.44
C GLY A 697 -21.81 -8.59 12.32
N SER A 698 -20.70 -8.74 11.59
CA SER A 698 -20.43 -7.98 10.36
C SER A 698 -20.50 -8.95 9.19
N ASN A 699 -21.55 -8.80 8.37
CA ASN A 699 -21.75 -9.57 7.14
C ASN A 699 -21.40 -8.66 5.96
N LEU A 700 -20.23 -8.83 5.36
CA LEU A 700 -19.79 -8.09 4.17
C LEU A 700 -20.17 -8.80 2.86
N THR A 701 -20.84 -9.96 2.95
CA THR A 701 -21.33 -10.69 1.77
C THR A 701 -22.56 -10.01 1.16
N LEU A 702 -22.90 -10.39 -0.08
CA LEU A 702 -24.07 -9.90 -0.82
C LEU A 702 -25.31 -10.81 -0.65
N ARG A 703 -25.39 -11.51 0.48
CA ARG A 703 -26.58 -12.29 0.85
C ARG A 703 -26.92 -12.08 2.30
N ASP A 704 -28.21 -12.08 2.60
CA ASP A 704 -28.67 -12.17 3.98
C ASP A 704 -28.27 -13.52 4.56
N MET A 705 -27.93 -13.53 5.84
CA MET A 705 -27.58 -14.73 6.58
C MET A 705 -28.50 -14.90 7.77
N VAL A 706 -28.73 -16.15 8.16
CA VAL A 706 -29.47 -16.49 9.37
C VAL A 706 -28.57 -17.37 10.22
N VAL A 707 -28.31 -16.94 11.46
CA VAL A 707 -27.36 -17.61 12.35
C VAL A 707 -27.94 -17.80 13.74
N ASP A 708 -27.55 -18.90 14.38
CA ASP A 708 -27.63 -19.01 15.83
C ASP A 708 -26.40 -18.35 16.45
N VAL A 709 -26.59 -17.69 17.60
CA VAL A 709 -25.52 -17.03 18.33
C VAL A 709 -25.34 -17.74 19.66
N VAL A 710 -24.20 -18.41 19.81
CA VAL A 710 -23.83 -19.13 21.02
C VAL A 710 -22.78 -18.31 21.75
N VAL A 711 -22.98 -18.10 23.04
CA VAL A 711 -22.03 -17.41 23.91
C VAL A 711 -21.59 -18.37 25.00
N CYS A 712 -20.28 -18.54 25.12
CA CYS A 712 -19.62 -19.30 26.15
C CYS A 712 -18.76 -18.37 27.02
N ALA A 713 -18.56 -18.73 28.28
CA ALA A 713 -17.67 -18.00 29.15
C ALA A 713 -16.87 -18.94 30.04
N PHE A 714 -15.61 -18.56 30.28
CA PHE A 714 -14.63 -19.38 30.96
C PHE A 714 -13.89 -18.54 31.99
N ASP A 715 -13.64 -19.12 33.15
CA ASP A 715 -12.80 -18.52 34.16
C ASP A 715 -11.31 -18.77 33.84
N VAL A 716 -10.55 -17.70 33.61
CA VAL A 716 -9.15 -17.76 33.16
C VAL A 716 -8.21 -18.44 34.16
N GLU A 717 -8.54 -18.38 35.45
CA GLU A 717 -7.73 -18.94 36.53
C GLU A 717 -8.01 -20.42 36.79
N THR A 718 -9.14 -20.95 36.31
CA THR A 718 -9.55 -22.34 36.60
C THR A 718 -9.85 -23.16 35.36
N GLY A 719 -9.96 -22.54 34.19
CA GLY A 719 -10.39 -23.18 32.94
C GLY A 719 -11.87 -23.59 32.92
N LYS A 720 -12.61 -23.33 34.00
CA LYS A 720 -13.99 -23.80 34.12
C LYS A 720 -14.94 -23.01 33.24
N GLU A 721 -15.76 -23.71 32.47
CA GLU A 721 -16.93 -23.12 31.80
C GLU A 721 -17.93 -22.61 32.85
N THR A 722 -18.23 -21.32 32.82
CA THR A 722 -19.16 -20.64 33.73
C THR A 722 -20.50 -20.32 33.06
N TYR A 723 -20.53 -20.28 31.72
CA TYR A 723 -21.70 -19.96 30.92
C TYR A 723 -21.61 -20.62 29.54
N ASN A 724 -22.73 -21.14 29.05
CA ASN A 724 -22.88 -21.67 27.70
C ASN A 724 -24.36 -21.64 27.31
N LYS A 725 -24.73 -20.71 26.42
CA LYS A 725 -26.11 -20.57 25.94
C LYS A 725 -26.16 -20.10 24.51
N THR A 726 -27.14 -20.60 23.77
CA THR A 726 -27.68 -19.93 22.58
C THR A 726 -28.45 -18.70 23.04
N VAL A 727 -27.90 -17.51 22.81
CA VAL A 727 -28.47 -16.23 23.26
C VAL A 727 -29.43 -15.63 22.24
N LYS A 728 -29.26 -16.01 20.97
CA LYS A 728 -30.19 -15.73 19.86
C LYS A 728 -30.27 -16.96 18.97
N SER A 729 -31.47 -17.29 18.53
CA SER A 729 -31.70 -18.34 17.54
C SER A 729 -32.30 -17.75 16.28
N ALA A 730 -31.91 -18.26 15.11
CA ALA A 730 -32.33 -17.77 13.81
C ALA A 730 -32.24 -16.23 13.66
N PHE A 731 -31.12 -15.65 14.12
CA PHE A 731 -30.87 -14.22 14.04
C PHE A 731 -30.50 -13.81 12.62
N SER A 732 -31.16 -12.78 12.09
CA SER A 732 -30.90 -12.26 10.75
C SER A 732 -29.71 -11.31 10.76
N LEU A 733 -28.73 -11.60 9.91
CA LEU A 733 -27.61 -10.72 9.56
C LEU A 733 -27.80 -10.24 8.12
N PRO A 734 -28.34 -9.03 7.90
CA PRO A 734 -28.52 -8.50 6.56
C PRO A 734 -27.19 -8.38 5.82
N GLN A 735 -27.25 -8.49 4.50
CA GLN A 735 -26.09 -8.35 3.63
C GLN A 735 -25.38 -7.01 3.79
N ASN A 736 -24.06 -7.04 3.57
CA ASN A 736 -23.18 -5.89 3.47
C ASN A 736 -23.30 -4.83 4.58
N GLN A 737 -23.46 -5.25 5.83
CA GLN A 737 -23.49 -4.35 6.99
C GLN A 737 -23.12 -5.05 8.31
N SER A 738 -22.83 -4.22 9.32
CA SER A 738 -22.67 -4.59 10.72
C SER A 738 -23.98 -4.44 11.48
N THR A 739 -24.35 -5.46 12.27
CA THR A 739 -25.63 -5.54 12.99
C THR A 739 -25.42 -5.93 14.44
N GLU A 740 -25.89 -5.07 15.36
CA GLU A 740 -25.89 -5.34 16.81
C GLU A 740 -26.77 -6.55 17.13
N ILE A 741 -26.23 -7.53 17.87
CA ILE A 741 -26.92 -8.76 18.22
C ILE A 741 -27.52 -8.68 19.63
N ILE A 742 -26.66 -8.42 20.62
CA ILE A 742 -27.05 -8.39 22.04
C ILE A 742 -26.02 -7.64 22.89
N ALA A 743 -26.50 -6.96 23.93
CA ALA A 743 -25.69 -6.51 25.05
C ALA A 743 -26.10 -7.29 26.31
N LEU A 744 -25.13 -7.86 27.04
CA LEU A 744 -25.37 -8.59 28.28
C LEU A 744 -24.29 -8.31 29.32
N ASP A 745 -24.64 -8.41 30.59
CA ASP A 745 -23.67 -8.31 31.68
C ASP A 745 -22.69 -9.49 31.60
N VAL A 746 -21.41 -9.27 31.90
CA VAL A 746 -20.42 -10.36 31.93
C VAL A 746 -20.96 -11.52 32.80
N PRO A 747 -21.07 -12.75 32.26
CA PRO A 747 -21.73 -13.83 32.96
C PRO A 747 -20.86 -14.37 34.11
N VAL A 748 -21.11 -13.86 35.32
CA VAL A 748 -20.48 -14.27 36.58
C VAL A 748 -21.48 -14.93 37.53
N LYS A 749 -20.99 -15.70 38.52
CA LYS A 749 -21.84 -16.32 39.54
C LYS A 749 -22.25 -15.32 40.61
N LYS A 750 -21.33 -14.43 40.99
CA LYS A 750 -21.57 -13.34 41.94
C LYS A 750 -21.16 -12.02 41.29
N ARG A 751 -22.15 -11.14 41.09
CA ARG A 751 -21.89 -9.76 40.66
C ARG A 751 -21.15 -9.00 41.74
N ASP A 752 -20.30 -8.07 41.33
CA ASP A 752 -19.56 -7.15 42.21
C ASP A 752 -18.56 -7.84 43.17
N ALA A 753 -18.24 -9.12 42.91
CA ALA A 753 -17.22 -9.86 43.64
C ALA A 753 -15.83 -9.78 43.00
N GLY A 754 -15.69 -9.02 41.89
CA GLY A 754 -14.47 -8.95 41.09
C GLY A 754 -14.24 -10.17 40.20
N GLU A 755 -15.25 -11.02 40.01
CA GLU A 755 -15.17 -12.20 39.15
C GLU A 755 -15.15 -11.80 37.66
N GLU A 756 -15.73 -10.65 37.31
CA GLU A 756 -15.95 -10.20 35.93
C GLU A 756 -14.64 -10.03 35.14
N SER A 757 -13.57 -9.59 35.80
CA SER A 757 -12.23 -9.42 35.20
C SER A 757 -11.51 -10.73 34.90
N ARG A 758 -11.98 -11.85 35.46
CA ARG A 758 -11.44 -13.20 35.24
C ARG A 758 -12.16 -13.97 34.14
N ILE A 759 -13.30 -13.47 33.66
CA ILE A 759 -14.12 -14.18 32.69
C ILE A 759 -13.70 -13.84 31.27
N VAL A 760 -13.29 -14.85 30.52
CA VAL A 760 -13.10 -14.85 29.07
C VAL A 760 -14.42 -15.20 28.41
N VAL A 761 -14.84 -14.44 27.40
CA VAL A 761 -16.12 -14.65 26.70
C VAL A 761 -15.86 -14.99 25.25
N ALA A 762 -16.35 -16.14 24.80
CA ALA A 762 -16.33 -16.54 23.40
C ALA A 762 -17.74 -16.43 22.81
N ALA A 763 -17.85 -15.87 21.62
CA ALA A 763 -19.08 -15.88 20.83
C ALA A 763 -18.87 -16.61 19.51
N TYR A 764 -19.87 -17.36 19.10
CA TYR A 764 -19.89 -18.16 17.88
C TYR A 764 -21.14 -17.82 17.07
N LEU A 765 -20.95 -17.58 15.77
CA LEU A 765 -22.03 -17.54 14.80
C LEU A 765 -22.12 -18.90 14.12
N ILE A 766 -23.30 -19.52 14.16
CA ILE A 766 -23.55 -20.87 13.66
C ILE A 766 -24.61 -20.80 12.54
N GLU A 767 -24.24 -21.17 11.32
CA GLU A 767 -25.15 -21.33 10.17
C GLU A 767 -25.31 -22.84 9.93
N ASP A 768 -26.55 -23.35 9.97
CA ASP A 768 -26.88 -24.76 9.72
C ASP A 768 -26.04 -25.78 10.53
N GLY A 769 -25.74 -25.45 11.79
CA GLY A 769 -24.93 -26.28 12.69
C GLY A 769 -23.41 -26.17 12.49
N VAL A 770 -22.94 -25.33 11.56
CA VAL A 770 -21.53 -25.08 11.28
C VAL A 770 -21.11 -23.74 11.86
N GLN A 771 -20.01 -23.70 12.62
CA GLN A 771 -19.39 -22.46 13.07
C GLN A 771 -18.82 -21.69 11.87
N VAL A 772 -19.40 -20.53 11.56
CA VAL A 772 -19.01 -19.69 10.43
C VAL A 772 -18.18 -18.47 10.83
N ALA A 773 -18.29 -18.03 12.10
CA ALA A 773 -17.43 -17.01 12.67
C ALA A 773 -17.33 -17.18 14.19
N ARG A 774 -16.24 -16.67 14.77
CA ARG A 774 -16.03 -16.64 16.22
C ARG A 774 -15.22 -15.43 16.65
N TYR A 775 -15.34 -15.07 17.92
CA TYR A 775 -14.46 -14.11 18.57
C TYR A 775 -14.32 -14.41 20.05
N VAL A 776 -13.13 -14.20 20.62
CA VAL A 776 -12.83 -14.40 22.04
C VAL A 776 -12.43 -13.06 22.66
N ASN A 777 -13.25 -12.56 23.59
CA ASN A 777 -12.99 -11.35 24.34
C ASN A 777 -12.38 -11.65 25.71
N TRP A 778 -11.31 -10.93 26.02
CA TRP A 778 -10.60 -10.99 27.29
C TRP A 778 -10.85 -9.70 28.09
N SER A 779 -10.64 -9.76 29.40
CA SER A 779 -10.59 -8.54 30.21
C SER A 779 -9.27 -7.83 29.95
N GLU A 780 -9.34 -6.54 29.62
CA GLU A 780 -8.17 -5.70 29.36
C GLU A 780 -7.96 -4.66 30.49
N PRO A 781 -6.70 -4.24 30.74
CA PRO A 781 -5.48 -4.69 30.07
C PRO A 781 -5.07 -6.12 30.49
N LEU A 782 -4.49 -6.87 29.55
CA LEU A 782 -4.13 -8.29 29.70
C LEU A 782 -3.14 -8.55 30.84
N LYS A 783 -2.34 -7.55 31.25
CA LYS A 783 -1.36 -7.66 32.35
C LYS A 783 -1.98 -8.02 33.71
N TYR A 784 -3.27 -7.77 33.89
CA TYR A 784 -3.98 -8.11 35.13
C TYR A 784 -4.60 -9.52 35.10
N ALA A 785 -4.60 -10.19 33.95
CA ALA A 785 -5.11 -11.55 33.86
C ALA A 785 -4.12 -12.54 34.50
N HIS A 786 -4.65 -13.41 35.36
CA HIS A 786 -3.91 -14.50 35.98
C HIS A 786 -4.02 -15.76 35.11
N PHE A 787 -3.14 -15.88 34.13
CA PHE A 787 -3.14 -17.00 33.19
C PHE A 787 -2.75 -18.31 33.88
N MET A 788 -3.59 -19.34 33.74
CA MET A 788 -3.23 -20.70 34.13
C MET A 788 -2.30 -21.32 33.06
N LYS A 789 -1.19 -21.92 33.49
CA LYS A 789 -0.29 -22.63 32.58
C LYS A 789 -0.93 -23.93 32.08
N PRO A 790 -1.13 -24.12 30.76
CA PRO A 790 -1.70 -25.34 30.23
C PRO A 790 -0.77 -26.54 30.50
N GLN A 791 -1.37 -27.65 30.90
CA GLN A 791 -0.78 -28.98 31.07
C GLN A 791 -1.10 -29.89 29.87
N CYS A 792 -2.20 -29.63 29.15
CA CYS A 792 -2.69 -30.45 28.04
C CYS A 792 -2.85 -29.64 26.74
N LEU A 793 -2.02 -28.60 26.54
CA LEU A 793 -1.93 -27.93 25.25
C LEU A 793 -1.38 -28.89 24.18
N THR A 794 -2.13 -29.05 23.10
CA THR A 794 -1.71 -29.82 21.91
C THR A 794 -1.70 -28.90 20.70
N ALA A 795 -0.67 -28.97 19.86
CA ALA A 795 -0.64 -28.44 18.50
C ALA A 795 -0.12 -29.55 17.58
N THR A 796 -1.04 -30.32 16.99
CA THR A 796 -0.71 -31.56 16.29
C THR A 796 -0.93 -31.42 14.80
N LEU A 797 0.10 -31.69 14.01
CA LEU A 797 0.00 -31.79 12.56
C LEU A 797 -0.79 -33.05 12.18
N THR A 798 -1.81 -32.90 11.34
CA THR A 798 -2.61 -34.01 10.82
C THR A 798 -1.77 -34.98 10.00
N ALA A 799 -2.23 -36.23 9.88
CA ALA A 799 -1.48 -37.29 9.19
C ALA A 799 -1.20 -37.02 7.70
N ASP A 800 -2.01 -36.16 7.06
CA ASP A 800 -1.85 -35.70 5.68
C ASP A 800 -0.96 -34.44 5.57
N ALA A 801 -0.47 -33.90 6.68
CA ALA A 801 0.36 -32.70 6.79
C ALA A 801 -0.28 -31.42 6.22
N ARG A 802 -1.61 -31.31 6.27
CA ARG A 802 -2.35 -30.16 5.73
C ARG A 802 -2.99 -29.26 6.78
N THR A 803 -3.06 -29.69 8.05
CA THR A 803 -3.71 -28.93 9.11
C THR A 803 -2.99 -29.15 10.44
N VAL A 804 -2.89 -28.09 11.25
CA VAL A 804 -2.51 -28.18 12.66
C VAL A 804 -3.77 -28.06 13.50
N GLU A 805 -4.05 -29.07 14.31
CA GLU A 805 -5.15 -29.06 15.28
C GLU A 805 -4.63 -28.62 16.65
N ILE A 806 -5.22 -27.56 17.18
CA ILE A 806 -4.83 -26.92 18.43
C ILE A 806 -5.96 -27.06 19.45
N SER A 807 -5.64 -27.51 20.65
CA SER A 807 -6.61 -27.60 21.75
C SER A 807 -5.91 -27.42 23.10
N ALA A 808 -6.64 -26.90 24.09
CA ALA A 808 -6.15 -26.74 25.44
C ALA A 808 -7.29 -26.88 26.45
N GLU A 809 -6.95 -27.24 27.69
CA GLU A 809 -7.89 -27.40 28.79
C GLU A 809 -8.16 -26.10 29.56
N VAL A 810 -7.45 -25.03 29.21
CA VAL A 810 -7.60 -23.67 29.76
C VAL A 810 -7.64 -22.64 28.62
N PRO A 811 -8.22 -21.45 28.84
CA PRO A 811 -8.11 -20.35 27.88
C PRO A 811 -6.65 -19.97 27.61
N ILE A 812 -6.28 -19.81 26.35
CA ILE A 812 -4.95 -19.34 25.91
C ILE A 812 -5.12 -18.12 25.02
N LYS A 813 -4.43 -17.02 25.36
CA LYS A 813 -4.40 -15.77 24.59
C LYS A 813 -3.25 -15.78 23.59
N GLY A 814 -3.55 -15.49 22.33
CA GLY A 814 -2.60 -15.24 21.26
C GLY A 814 -1.64 -16.39 20.99
N LEU A 815 -2.12 -17.62 20.87
CA LEU A 815 -1.27 -18.76 20.53
C LEU A 815 -0.74 -18.65 19.10
N ALA A 816 0.56 -18.52 18.97
CA ALA A 816 1.30 -18.53 17.73
C ALA A 816 1.92 -19.90 17.47
N LEU A 817 1.79 -20.40 16.24
CA LEU A 817 2.52 -21.54 15.71
C LEU A 817 3.87 -21.07 15.15
N GLU A 818 4.92 -21.80 15.45
CA GLU A 818 6.30 -21.52 15.01
C GLU A 818 6.87 -22.71 14.25
N CYS A 819 7.65 -22.44 13.19
CA CYS A 819 8.40 -23.45 12.46
C CYS A 819 9.73 -22.90 11.94
N GLU A 820 10.79 -23.69 12.06
CA GLU A 820 12.12 -23.35 11.56
C GLU A 820 12.23 -23.42 10.02
N ASP A 821 11.32 -24.13 9.36
CA ASP A 821 11.30 -24.28 7.90
C ASP A 821 10.48 -23.15 7.26
N ASP A 822 11.12 -22.27 6.48
CA ASP A 822 10.48 -21.13 5.80
C ASP A 822 9.48 -21.56 4.71
N GLU A 823 9.55 -22.81 4.25
CA GLU A 823 8.56 -23.36 3.32
C GLU A 823 7.21 -23.63 4.01
N VAL A 824 7.20 -23.73 5.35
CA VAL A 824 6.01 -24.01 6.14
C VAL A 824 5.21 -22.72 6.37
N LYS A 825 4.09 -22.60 5.67
CA LYS A 825 3.20 -21.44 5.74
C LYS A 825 1.88 -21.80 6.41
N PHE A 826 1.53 -21.05 7.45
CA PHE A 826 0.25 -21.21 8.16
C PHE A 826 -0.83 -20.33 7.53
N ALA A 827 -2.02 -20.88 7.34
CA ALA A 827 -3.16 -20.14 6.78
C ALA A 827 -3.75 -19.11 7.77
N ASP A 828 -3.50 -19.32 9.07
CA ASP A 828 -3.87 -18.44 10.17
C ASP A 828 -2.81 -18.54 11.28
N ASN A 829 -2.68 -17.53 12.16
CA ASN A 829 -1.76 -17.57 13.30
C ASN A 829 -2.18 -16.61 14.42
N LEU A 830 -1.55 -16.66 15.59
CA LEU A 830 -1.89 -15.84 16.77
C LEU A 830 -3.38 -15.97 17.16
N VAL A 831 -3.83 -17.20 17.41
CA VAL A 831 -5.24 -17.52 17.70
C VAL A 831 -5.50 -17.64 19.20
N ASP A 832 -6.67 -17.21 19.64
CA ASP A 832 -7.13 -17.51 21.01
C ASP A 832 -7.74 -18.91 21.07
N ILE A 833 -7.49 -19.66 22.14
CA ILE A 833 -8.03 -21.00 22.38
C ILE A 833 -8.89 -20.96 23.64
N VAL A 834 -10.05 -21.63 23.63
CA VAL A 834 -10.88 -21.83 24.82
C VAL A 834 -11.18 -23.33 25.05
N PRO A 835 -11.45 -23.75 26.30
CA PRO A 835 -11.70 -25.15 26.61
C PRO A 835 -12.84 -25.77 25.81
N GLY A 836 -12.65 -27.01 25.35
CA GLY A 836 -13.64 -27.76 24.57
C GLY A 836 -13.64 -27.45 23.07
N GLU A 837 -12.81 -26.50 22.61
CA GLU A 837 -12.63 -26.18 21.20
C GLU A 837 -11.38 -26.86 20.60
N VAL A 838 -11.48 -27.26 19.33
CA VAL A 838 -10.32 -27.62 18.50
C VAL A 838 -10.20 -26.61 17.36
N VAL A 839 -9.17 -25.78 17.42
CA VAL A 839 -8.87 -24.80 16.38
C VAL A 839 -8.03 -25.47 15.29
N ARG A 840 -8.42 -25.30 14.04
CA ARG A 840 -7.78 -25.93 12.88
C ARG A 840 -7.15 -24.88 12.00
N ILE A 841 -5.83 -24.95 11.84
CA ILE A 841 -5.06 -24.03 11.01
C ILE A 841 -4.51 -24.81 9.81
N GLY A 842 -4.91 -24.41 8.60
CA GLY A 842 -4.35 -24.97 7.37
C GLY A 842 -2.84 -24.70 7.29
N VAL A 843 -2.08 -25.64 6.73
CA VAL A 843 -0.63 -25.50 6.55
C VAL A 843 -0.21 -25.99 5.18
N VAL A 844 0.72 -25.27 4.55
CA VAL A 844 1.37 -25.62 3.29
C VAL A 844 2.86 -25.79 3.54
N GLY A 845 3.53 -26.66 2.77
CA GLY A 845 4.96 -26.94 2.88
C GLY A 845 5.35 -27.92 3.99
N ALA A 846 4.47 -28.18 4.95
CA ALA A 846 4.70 -29.15 6.01
C ALA A 846 4.80 -30.60 5.50
N ARG A 847 5.62 -31.39 6.19
CA ARG A 847 5.85 -32.82 5.99
C ARG A 847 5.52 -33.56 7.29
N LYS A 848 5.40 -34.90 7.23
CA LYS A 848 5.06 -35.72 8.40
C LYS A 848 5.99 -35.55 9.61
N ASN A 849 7.23 -35.13 9.39
CA ASN A 849 8.23 -34.89 10.42
C ASN A 849 8.47 -33.40 10.71
N THR A 850 7.66 -32.49 10.15
CA THR A 850 7.71 -31.06 10.46
C THR A 850 7.40 -30.87 11.94
N VAL A 851 8.29 -30.16 12.63
CA VAL A 851 8.12 -29.79 14.04
C VAL A 851 7.37 -28.48 14.11
N ILE A 852 6.26 -28.48 14.85
CA ILE A 852 5.44 -27.31 15.10
C ILE A 852 5.66 -26.87 16.56
N GLY A 853 6.24 -25.69 16.73
CA GLY A 853 6.36 -25.01 18.02
C GLY A 853 5.11 -24.21 18.33
N THR A 854 4.95 -23.84 19.60
CA THR A 854 3.90 -22.92 20.06
C THR A 854 4.47 -21.87 20.98
N ARG A 855 4.01 -20.63 20.84
CA ARG A 855 4.27 -19.52 21.76
C ARG A 855 2.96 -18.80 22.09
N TYR A 856 2.78 -18.37 23.33
CA TYR A 856 1.53 -17.71 23.75
C TYR A 856 1.77 -16.76 24.93
N LEU A 857 0.80 -15.89 25.21
CA LEU A 857 0.92 -14.91 26.29
C LEU A 857 0.89 -15.62 27.65
N GLY A 858 1.86 -15.31 28.51
CA GLY A 858 2.06 -15.99 29.80
C GLY A 858 3.01 -17.18 29.75
N MET A 859 3.60 -17.49 28.58
CA MET A 859 4.70 -18.44 28.42
C MET A 859 6.06 -17.79 28.78
N ILE A 860 6.15 -17.19 29.97
CA ILE A 860 7.36 -16.50 30.48
C ILE A 860 8.14 -17.39 31.43
#